data_AF-A0A0W0DX63-F1
#
_entry.id   AF-A0A0W0DX63-F1
#
_cell.length_a   1.000
_cell.length_b   1.000
_cell.length_c   1.000
_cell.angle_alpha   90.00
_cell.angle_beta   90.00
_cell.angle_gamma   90.00
#
_symmetry.space_group_name_H-M   'P 1'
#
loop_
_entity.id
_entity.type
_entity.pdbx_description
1 polymer ?
#
loop_
_entity_poly.entity_id
_entity_poly.type
_entity_poly.pdbx_seq_one_letter_code
_entity_poly.pdbx_strand_id
1 'polypeptide(L)'
;MSSEEPPIKKQKLELSDPDEPLTQHDVISFQKEALFRCLNSKRVELEALTKQYSTVHDKWEQNVHTLATLMSVLSTAASHLRGLCNEESEKTLCDEMINAGESVDKERTDEFLNLLRKYTNNNGSSDSKIDSLGLELQRANKTKSELRLQNKKLTDEIDSLKAYYHGLVRSYDREDSMTVKRVFNKQKTDDNTDNISNTEQRPTSVSPVLTNGATHAKNEVKTEQEALNNHTDSSQSSGITEEEKKKLFLQYENKITDLESHNSSLNRIIEELENYKQLNEKELAQTRLEISNLLSEKHSNEEEREDLLHQIEKLKASNTDLTLTNESFLSKFQELAKEKDTFQEKISSDFEKTLESLKAQNLALEKDLVRVRTTRDELISKVAILEAETSKSVLISDLKQALDILREQWEKIEFRNNQSPSSDALLKEIQDLESAFKELSSLTHKKYSEYLNHESVISKLTIEKTKADQKYFASMRSKDSILVENKNLSKSLNKANELILQLKDTDKLYKQKIESLHKQLALSQNNEKRLVDSNKAANLKVMNLNSEIQKQKKLLDFTSSQKNELINELTEANGMLKSKELEIEFKENELQTALKKNEKLEEFLSKENYNMNKPSSLATTNIDEDSMAEELENFRTLVYCSLCSKNWKNMAIRTCGHVFCEDCCKERLAARMRKCPTCNKPFSSNDLLMVHL
;
A
#
# COMPACT_ATOMS: atom_id res chain seq x y z
N MET A 1 6.92 34.84 18.10
CA MET A 1 5.72 35.51 17.57
C MET A 1 5.74 35.30 16.07
N SER A 2 4.83 34.48 15.52
CA SER A 2 4.70 34.27 14.09
C SER A 2 3.29 34.71 13.72
N SER A 3 3.17 35.95 13.25
CA SER A 3 1.95 36.43 12.60
C SER A 3 1.94 35.86 11.19
N GLU A 4 1.30 34.71 11.00
CA GLU A 4 0.82 34.34 9.67
C GLU A 4 -0.27 35.36 9.31
N GLU A 5 0.07 36.32 8.44
CA GLU A 5 -0.93 37.18 7.82
C GLU A 5 -1.93 36.30 7.06
N PRO A 6 -3.25 36.56 7.16
CA PRO A 6 -4.24 35.82 6.41
C PRO A 6 -3.99 35.97 4.89
N PRO A 7 -4.30 34.95 4.08
CA PRO A 7 -4.15 35.04 2.64
C PRO A 7 -5.02 36.20 2.12
N ILE A 8 -4.36 37.19 1.50
CA ILE A 8 -5.02 38.32 0.85
C ILE A 8 -6.03 37.75 -0.16
N LYS A 9 -7.31 38.04 0.03
CA LYS A 9 -8.38 37.66 -0.91
C LYS A 9 -7.98 38.15 -2.31
N LYS A 10 -7.76 37.22 -3.25
CA LYS A 10 -7.57 37.55 -4.67
C LYS A 10 -8.78 38.40 -5.11
N GLN A 11 -8.54 39.65 -5.47
CA GLN A 11 -9.58 40.53 -5.99
C GLN A 11 -10.15 39.89 -7.27
N LYS A 12 -11.48 39.80 -7.38
CA LYS A 12 -12.14 39.19 -8.54
C LYS A 12 -11.76 40.01 -9.78
N LEU A 13 -11.00 39.40 -10.68
CA LEU A 13 -10.59 40.02 -11.94
C LEU A 13 -11.78 39.94 -12.91
N GLU A 14 -12.30 41.10 -13.32
CA GLU A 14 -13.26 41.20 -14.43
C GLU A 14 -12.44 41.32 -15.72
N LEU A 15 -12.35 40.22 -16.47
CA LEU A 15 -11.65 40.19 -17.77
C LEU A 15 -12.70 40.21 -18.88
N SER A 16 -12.33 40.84 -20.00
CA SER A 16 -13.16 40.91 -21.20
C SER A 16 -13.25 39.53 -21.87
N ASP A 17 -14.32 39.29 -22.63
CA ASP A 17 -14.61 37.97 -23.20
C ASP A 17 -13.42 37.43 -24.04
N PRO A 18 -13.15 36.12 -24.01
CA PRO A 18 -12.00 35.52 -24.70
C PRO A 18 -11.99 35.79 -26.20
N ASP A 19 -13.16 35.91 -26.82
CA ASP A 19 -13.34 36.06 -28.26
C ASP A 19 -13.12 37.51 -28.74
N GLU A 20 -13.21 38.50 -27.85
CA GLU A 20 -13.02 39.91 -28.17
C GLU A 20 -11.53 40.32 -28.23
N PRO A 21 -11.15 41.37 -28.99
CA PRO A 21 -9.79 41.92 -28.92
C PRO A 21 -9.45 42.35 -27.49
N LEU A 22 -8.16 42.21 -27.11
CA LEU A 22 -7.68 42.62 -25.80
C LEU A 22 -8.04 44.08 -25.53
N THR A 23 -8.78 44.34 -24.45
CA THR A 23 -9.15 45.71 -24.07
C THR A 23 -8.02 46.39 -23.29
N GLN A 24 -8.06 47.71 -23.21
CA GLN A 24 -7.15 48.46 -22.33
C GLN A 24 -7.26 47.99 -20.87
N HIS A 25 -8.46 47.56 -20.44
CA HIS A 25 -8.69 47.01 -19.12
C HIS A 25 -7.94 45.69 -18.90
N ASP A 26 -7.97 44.78 -19.89
CA ASP A 26 -7.24 43.51 -19.82
C ASP A 26 -5.72 43.73 -19.70
N VAL A 27 -5.18 44.70 -20.44
CA VAL A 27 -3.75 45.05 -20.38
C VAL A 27 -3.37 45.62 -19.02
N ILE A 28 -4.19 46.51 -18.46
CA ILE A 28 -3.95 47.07 -17.12
C ILE A 28 -4.07 45.97 -16.05
N SER A 29 -5.04 45.08 -16.17
CA SER A 29 -5.20 43.93 -15.26
C SER A 29 -4.02 42.97 -15.35
N PHE A 30 -3.49 42.70 -16.55
CA PHE A 30 -2.26 41.92 -16.75
C PHE A 30 -1.04 42.57 -16.09
N GLN A 31 -0.87 43.89 -16.23
CA GLN A 31 0.23 44.62 -15.60
C GLN A 31 0.13 44.59 -14.06
N LYS A 32 -1.08 44.79 -13.51
CA LYS A 32 -1.33 44.70 -12.07
C LYS A 32 -1.07 43.31 -11.53
N GLU A 33 -1.52 42.27 -12.23
CA GLU A 33 -1.28 40.88 -11.83
C GLU A 33 0.20 40.49 -11.97
N ALA A 34 0.91 41.02 -12.97
CA ALA A 34 2.36 40.85 -13.09
C ALA A 34 3.14 41.48 -11.93
N LEU A 35 2.74 42.69 -11.51
CA LEU A 35 3.29 43.33 -10.30
C LEU A 35 2.98 42.51 -9.06
N PHE A 36 1.75 41.99 -8.94
CA PHE A 36 1.36 41.13 -7.83
C PHE A 36 2.19 39.83 -7.77
N ARG A 37 2.42 39.16 -8.90
CA ARG A 37 3.31 37.99 -8.97
C ARG A 37 4.75 38.32 -8.56
N CYS A 38 5.27 39.46 -9.02
CA CYS A 38 6.61 39.92 -8.65
C CYS A 38 6.70 40.19 -7.13
N LEU A 39 5.72 40.88 -6.57
CA LEU A 39 5.62 41.17 -5.14
C LEU A 39 5.49 39.89 -4.30
N ASN A 40 4.66 38.94 -4.74
CA ASN A 40 4.51 37.66 -4.06
C ASN A 40 5.81 36.85 -4.10
N SER A 41 6.51 36.81 -5.24
CA SER A 41 7.82 36.16 -5.34
C SER A 41 8.84 36.79 -4.38
N LYS A 42 8.86 38.12 -4.24
CA LYS A 42 9.75 38.82 -3.32
C LYS A 42 9.38 38.60 -1.86
N ARG A 43 8.08 38.50 -1.55
CA ARG A 43 7.59 38.18 -0.20
C ARG A 43 8.00 36.77 0.23
N VAL A 44 7.84 35.79 -0.64
CA VAL A 44 8.27 34.40 -0.38
C VAL A 44 9.79 34.33 -0.19
N GLU A 45 10.56 35.06 -1.01
CA GLU A 45 12.02 35.16 -0.87
C GLU A 45 12.42 35.78 0.48
N LEU A 46 11.74 36.85 0.91
CA LEU A 46 11.97 37.51 2.19
C LEU A 46 11.63 36.60 3.38
N GLU A 47 10.52 35.87 3.32
CA GLU A 47 10.12 34.92 4.35
C GLU A 47 11.14 33.76 4.47
N ALA A 48 11.58 33.23 3.33
CA ALA A 48 12.62 32.21 3.28
C ALA A 48 13.95 32.71 3.88
N LEU A 49 14.37 33.93 3.53
CA LEU A 49 15.59 34.54 4.05
C LEU A 49 15.50 34.82 5.55
N THR A 50 14.34 35.26 6.03
CA THR A 50 14.07 35.51 7.45
C THR A 50 14.20 34.22 8.27
N LYS A 51 13.65 33.11 7.75
CA LYS A 51 13.77 31.79 8.39
C LYS A 51 15.19 31.23 8.36
N GLN A 52 15.93 31.47 7.27
CA GLN A 52 17.34 31.10 7.20
C GLN A 52 18.16 31.90 8.22
N TYR A 53 17.93 33.21 8.31
CA TYR A 53 18.59 34.08 9.27
C TYR A 53 18.34 33.62 10.70
N SER A 54 17.09 33.33 11.09
CA SER A 54 16.78 32.86 12.44
C SER A 54 17.52 31.56 12.76
N THR A 55 17.54 30.60 11.81
CA THR A 55 18.22 29.31 12.00
C THR A 55 19.73 29.48 12.15
N VAL A 56 20.35 30.37 11.37
CA VAL A 56 21.78 30.67 11.47
C VAL A 56 22.09 31.40 12.78
N HIS A 57 21.22 32.31 13.20
CA HIS A 57 21.35 33.05 14.44
C HIS A 57 21.29 32.12 15.66
N ASP A 58 20.31 31.21 15.71
CA ASP A 58 20.19 30.20 16.78
C ASP A 58 21.44 29.31 16.87
N LYS A 59 21.98 28.88 15.71
CA LYS A 59 23.22 28.10 15.66
C LYS A 59 24.44 28.91 16.11
N TRP A 60 24.49 30.19 15.75
CA TRP A 60 25.56 31.09 16.18
C TRP A 60 25.54 31.25 17.71
N GLU A 61 24.36 31.47 18.30
CA GLU A 61 24.19 31.58 19.75
C GLU A 61 24.61 30.28 20.47
N GLN A 62 24.23 29.12 19.94
CA GLN A 62 24.70 27.82 20.46
C GLN A 62 26.22 27.68 20.38
N ASN A 63 26.83 28.08 19.25
CA ASN A 63 28.28 28.02 19.09
C ASN A 63 29.00 28.96 20.07
N VAL A 64 28.46 30.16 20.30
CA VAL A 64 28.99 31.09 21.31
C VAL A 64 28.92 30.47 22.71
N HIS A 65 27.79 29.85 23.08
CA HIS A 65 27.67 29.16 24.36
C HIS A 65 28.67 27.99 24.48
N THR A 66 28.82 27.16 23.45
CA THR A 66 29.80 26.05 23.49
C THR A 66 31.24 26.56 23.61
N LEU A 67 31.60 27.62 22.89
CA LEU A 67 32.90 28.27 23.04
C LEU A 67 33.11 28.81 24.45
N ALA A 68 32.12 29.50 25.03
CA ALA A 68 32.20 29.99 26.41
C ALA A 68 32.40 28.85 27.43
N THR A 69 31.73 27.71 27.24
CA THR A 69 31.94 26.53 28.11
C THR A 69 33.34 25.95 27.96
N LEU A 70 33.88 25.86 26.74
CA LEU A 70 35.25 25.37 26.50
C LEU A 70 36.29 26.32 27.10
N MET A 71 36.07 27.64 26.98
CA MET A 71 36.93 28.65 27.61
C MET A 71 36.91 28.54 29.13
N SER A 72 35.74 28.33 29.75
CA SER A 72 35.64 28.09 31.21
C SER A 72 36.43 26.84 31.65
N VAL A 73 36.38 25.76 30.87
CA VAL A 73 37.18 24.55 31.12
C VAL A 73 38.68 24.84 31.01
N LEU A 74 39.10 25.58 29.99
CA LEU A 74 40.50 25.97 29.80
C LEU A 74 41.01 26.88 30.92
N SER A 75 40.24 27.90 31.33
CA SER A 75 40.58 28.77 32.45
C SER A 75 40.64 27.99 33.77
N THR A 76 39.75 27.01 33.96
CA THR A 76 39.79 26.12 35.13
C THR A 76 41.05 25.25 35.12
N ALA A 77 41.41 24.65 33.98
CA ALA A 77 42.63 23.87 33.84
C ALA A 77 43.89 24.73 34.09
N ALA A 78 43.94 25.94 33.53
CA ALA A 78 45.03 26.89 33.74
C ALA A 78 45.19 27.30 35.21
N SER A 79 44.08 27.52 35.92
CA SER A 79 44.08 27.81 37.36
C SER A 79 44.68 26.66 38.19
N HIS A 80 44.34 25.41 37.85
CA HIS A 80 44.91 24.24 38.53
C HIS A 80 46.40 24.05 38.22
N LEU A 81 46.83 24.24 36.97
CA LEU A 81 48.23 24.14 36.57
C LEU A 81 49.09 25.23 37.21
N ARG A 82 48.56 26.45 37.34
CA ARG A 82 49.24 27.55 38.02
C ARG A 82 49.68 27.18 39.44
N GLY A 83 48.87 26.38 40.14
CA GLY A 83 49.20 25.86 41.47
C GLY A 83 50.33 24.82 41.48
N LEU A 84 50.63 24.20 40.34
CA LEU A 84 51.68 23.17 40.16
C LEU A 84 52.97 23.75 39.55
N CYS A 85 52.92 24.94 38.96
CA CYS A 85 54.06 25.58 38.30
C CYS A 85 55.09 26.09 39.32
N ASN A 86 56.38 25.89 39.02
CA ASN A 86 57.48 26.32 39.88
C ASN A 86 58.15 27.60 39.37
N GLU A 87 58.16 27.82 38.06
CA GLU A 87 58.75 29.01 37.43
C GLU A 87 57.73 30.16 37.33
N GLU A 88 58.21 31.41 37.45
CA GLU A 88 57.34 32.59 37.43
C GLU A 88 56.80 32.88 36.01
N SER A 89 57.57 32.55 34.98
CA SER A 89 57.17 32.56 33.56
C SER A 89 56.00 31.63 33.25
N GLU A 90 55.95 30.46 33.89
CA GLU A 90 54.87 29.48 33.73
C GLU A 90 53.58 29.94 34.41
N LYS A 91 53.70 30.59 35.58
CA LYS A 91 52.57 31.20 36.28
C LYS A 91 51.99 32.36 35.51
N THR A 92 52.82 33.21 34.90
CA THR A 92 52.36 34.30 34.03
C THR A 92 51.60 33.77 32.81
N LEU A 93 52.08 32.69 32.18
CA LEU A 93 51.37 32.07 31.05
C LEU A 93 49.99 31.51 31.47
N CYS A 94 49.90 30.89 32.66
CA CYS A 94 48.62 30.45 33.20
C CYS A 94 47.68 31.62 33.54
N ASP A 95 48.20 32.71 34.11
CA ASP A 95 47.42 33.91 34.42
C ASP A 95 46.90 34.60 33.15
N GLU A 96 47.69 34.61 32.09
CA GLU A 96 47.25 35.10 30.78
C GLU A 96 46.15 34.23 30.19
N MET A 97 46.24 32.91 30.29
CA MET A 97 45.19 31.98 29.84
C MET A 97 43.89 32.07 30.66
N ILE A 98 43.99 32.40 31.95
CA ILE A 98 42.83 32.64 32.82
C ILE A 98 42.11 33.95 32.42
N ASN A 99 42.87 34.97 32.03
CA ASN A 99 42.36 36.32 31.75
C ASN A 99 42.08 36.61 30.26
N ALA A 100 42.46 35.73 29.34
CA ALA A 100 42.38 35.97 27.90
C ALA A 100 40.95 36.04 27.32
N GLY A 101 39.91 35.64 28.05
CA GLY A 101 38.52 35.73 27.60
C GLY A 101 38.28 35.00 26.28
N GLU A 102 37.72 35.68 25.27
CA GLU A 102 37.46 35.10 23.92
C GLU A 102 38.66 35.18 22.95
N SER A 103 39.75 35.87 23.32
CA SER A 103 40.90 36.08 22.43
C SER A 103 42.16 35.41 22.97
N VAL A 104 42.30 34.12 22.70
CA VAL A 104 43.57 33.40 22.87
C VAL A 104 44.18 33.16 21.51
N ASP A 105 45.38 33.70 21.29
CA ASP A 105 46.14 33.42 20.08
C ASP A 105 46.65 31.97 20.07
N LYS A 106 46.69 31.39 18.88
CA LYS A 106 47.07 29.99 18.67
C LYS A 106 48.45 29.67 19.27
N GLU A 107 49.40 30.59 19.16
CA GLU A 107 50.76 30.44 19.68
C GLU A 107 50.80 30.30 21.21
N ARG A 108 50.04 31.12 21.94
CA ARG A 108 49.94 31.01 23.41
C ARG A 108 49.18 29.76 23.87
N THR A 109 48.22 29.30 23.07
CA THR A 109 47.55 28.02 23.30
C THR A 109 48.53 26.86 23.18
N ASP A 110 49.40 26.88 22.17
CA ASP A 110 50.41 25.84 21.95
C ASP A 110 51.47 25.84 23.07
N GLU A 111 51.90 27.03 23.55
CA GLU A 111 52.78 27.17 24.72
C GLU A 111 52.14 26.62 26.00
N PHE A 112 50.86 26.94 26.25
CA PHE A 112 50.11 26.42 27.39
C PHE A 112 49.89 24.90 27.32
N LEU A 113 49.64 24.35 26.13
CA LEU A 113 49.53 22.90 25.91
C LEU A 113 50.87 22.18 26.16
N ASN A 114 52.00 22.80 25.80
CA ASN A 114 53.32 22.26 26.11
C ASN A 114 53.62 22.28 27.62
N LEU A 115 53.19 23.33 28.33
CA LEU A 115 53.26 23.39 29.78
C LEU A 115 52.39 22.31 30.44
N LEU A 116 51.15 22.12 29.95
CA LEU A 116 50.27 21.01 30.31
C LEU A 116 50.97 19.66 30.15
N ARG A 117 51.62 19.42 29.01
CA ARG A 117 52.37 18.19 28.74
C ARG A 117 53.53 18.00 29.72
N LYS A 118 54.31 19.05 29.99
CA LYS A 118 55.44 19.02 30.95
C LYS A 118 55.00 18.52 32.33
N TYR A 119 53.86 18.99 32.83
CA TYR A 119 53.34 18.63 34.16
C TYR A 119 52.46 17.38 34.20
N THR A 120 52.00 16.87 33.05
CA THR A 120 51.22 15.62 32.96
C THR A 120 52.09 14.39 32.65
N ASN A 121 53.29 14.55 32.06
CA ASN A 121 54.18 13.46 31.64
C ASN A 121 55.14 12.91 32.71
N ASN A 122 54.88 13.08 34.01
CA ASN A 122 55.76 12.54 35.06
C ASN A 122 55.82 10.99 35.12
N ASN A 123 55.10 10.26 34.28
CA ASN A 123 55.23 8.82 34.09
C ASN A 123 55.83 8.53 32.70
N GLY A 124 57.11 8.13 32.65
CA GLY A 124 57.90 7.88 31.44
C GLY A 124 57.47 6.71 30.53
N SER A 125 56.17 6.58 30.24
CA SER A 125 55.58 5.56 29.36
C SER A 125 54.69 6.18 28.26
N SER A 126 54.62 7.51 28.12
CA SER A 126 53.60 8.21 27.33
C SER A 126 53.97 8.57 25.89
N ASP A 127 55.25 8.49 25.48
CA ASP A 127 55.66 8.89 24.12
C ASP A 127 54.97 8.07 23.01
N SER A 128 54.81 6.75 23.20
CA SER A 128 54.13 5.89 22.22
C SER A 128 52.62 6.19 22.08
N LYS A 129 51.99 6.69 23.16
CA LYS A 129 50.57 7.13 23.14
C LYS A 129 50.41 8.50 22.49
N ILE A 130 51.39 9.39 22.64
CA ILE A 130 51.37 10.71 22.02
C ILE A 130 51.53 10.59 20.50
N ASP A 131 52.40 9.70 20.02
CA ASP A 131 52.55 9.42 18.59
C ASP A 131 51.30 8.74 18.01
N SER A 132 50.65 7.82 18.74
CA SER A 132 49.38 7.24 18.32
C SER A 132 48.25 8.28 18.26
N LEU A 133 48.20 9.19 19.24
CA LEU A 133 47.29 10.33 19.24
C LEU A 133 47.56 11.29 18.08
N GLY A 134 48.83 11.50 17.71
CA GLY A 134 49.22 12.28 16.53
C GLY A 134 48.71 11.68 15.22
N LEU A 135 48.84 10.36 15.06
CA LEU A 135 48.31 9.61 13.92
C LEU A 135 46.77 9.63 13.89
N GLU A 136 46.11 9.51 15.04
CA GLU A 136 44.65 9.62 15.16
C GLU A 136 44.16 11.04 14.84
N LEU A 137 44.87 12.07 15.28
CA LEU A 137 44.58 13.46 14.96
C LEU A 137 44.75 13.73 13.47
N GLN A 138 45.78 13.17 12.83
CA GLN A 138 45.98 13.29 11.39
C GLN A 138 44.87 12.59 10.60
N ARG A 139 44.42 11.41 11.05
CA ARG A 139 43.25 10.72 10.49
C ARG A 139 41.97 11.54 10.67
N ALA A 140 41.75 12.10 11.86
CA ALA A 140 40.58 12.95 12.16
C ALA A 140 40.58 14.25 11.34
N ASN A 141 41.75 14.84 11.07
CA ASN A 141 41.87 16.01 10.20
C ASN A 141 41.59 15.66 8.74
N LYS A 142 42.02 14.47 8.27
CA LYS A 142 41.70 13.99 6.93
C LYS A 142 40.19 13.76 6.76
N THR A 143 39.54 13.09 7.71
CA THR A 143 38.08 12.88 7.68
C THR A 143 37.32 14.20 7.77
N LYS A 144 37.77 15.15 8.58
CA LYS A 144 37.22 16.52 8.63
C LYS A 144 37.30 17.22 7.28
N SER A 145 38.40 17.08 6.55
CA SER A 145 38.56 17.65 5.20
C SER A 145 37.60 17.01 4.18
N GLU A 146 37.48 15.68 4.22
CA GLU A 146 36.56 14.92 3.37
C GLU A 146 35.09 15.29 3.65
N LEU A 147 34.70 15.39 4.93
CA LEU A 147 33.37 15.83 5.33
C LEU A 147 33.08 17.28 4.93
N ARG A 148 34.08 18.16 4.94
CA ARG A 148 33.92 19.54 4.44
C ARG A 148 33.66 19.55 2.93
N LEU A 149 34.36 18.73 2.16
CA LEU A 149 34.14 18.61 0.73
C LEU A 149 32.75 18.03 0.43
N GLN A 150 32.30 17.02 1.18
CA GLN A 150 30.95 16.48 1.07
C GLN A 150 29.88 17.51 1.42
N ASN A 151 30.04 18.27 2.50
CA ASN A 151 29.12 19.35 2.87
C ASN A 151 29.04 20.42 1.77
N LYS A 152 30.16 20.78 1.14
CA LYS A 152 30.15 21.70 0.00
C LYS A 152 29.33 21.15 -1.17
N LYS A 153 29.56 19.89 -1.56
CA LYS A 153 28.77 19.22 -2.62
C LYS A 153 27.27 19.19 -2.31
N LEU A 154 26.90 18.85 -1.08
CA LEU A 154 25.50 18.84 -0.65
C LEU A 154 24.89 20.25 -0.67
N THR A 155 25.67 21.27 -0.33
CA THR A 155 25.22 22.67 -0.40
C THR A 155 24.96 23.08 -1.85
N ASP A 156 25.88 22.76 -2.76
CA ASP A 156 25.74 23.03 -4.20
C ASP A 156 24.51 22.29 -4.78
N GLU A 157 24.27 21.04 -4.38
CA GLU A 157 23.09 20.25 -4.77
C GLU A 157 21.79 20.89 -4.24
N ILE A 158 21.76 21.28 -2.96
CA ILE A 158 20.62 21.97 -2.36
C ILE A 158 20.33 23.28 -3.10
N ASP A 159 21.35 24.04 -3.48
CA ASP A 159 21.15 25.30 -4.20
C ASP A 159 20.65 25.07 -5.64
N SER A 160 21.10 23.99 -6.31
CA SER A 160 20.54 23.58 -7.60
C SER A 160 19.07 23.16 -7.50
N LEU A 161 18.69 22.43 -6.43
CA LEU A 161 17.31 22.04 -6.15
C LEU A 161 16.45 23.26 -5.84
N LYS A 162 16.95 24.21 -5.04
CA LYS A 162 16.27 25.49 -4.80
C LYS A 162 16.01 26.20 -6.12
N ALA A 163 17.00 26.34 -6.99
CA ALA A 163 16.83 27.00 -8.28
C ALA A 163 15.75 26.32 -9.14
N TYR A 164 15.75 24.98 -9.18
CA TYR A 164 14.73 24.19 -9.87
C TYR A 164 13.32 24.45 -9.32
N TYR A 165 13.13 24.37 -8.00
CA TYR A 165 11.82 24.60 -7.38
C TYR A 165 11.35 26.05 -7.51
N HIS A 166 12.26 27.04 -7.44
CA HIS A 166 11.90 28.44 -7.73
C HIS A 166 11.43 28.61 -9.18
N GLY A 167 12.04 27.90 -10.13
CA GLY A 167 11.58 27.86 -11.52
C GLY A 167 10.20 27.24 -11.65
N LEU A 168 9.95 26.13 -10.97
CA LEU A 168 8.67 25.42 -10.99
C LEU A 168 7.53 26.26 -10.37
N VAL A 169 7.76 26.90 -9.22
CA VAL A 169 6.79 27.81 -8.59
C VAL A 169 6.46 28.98 -9.51
N ARG A 170 7.46 29.56 -10.20
CA ARG A 170 7.22 30.60 -11.20
C ARG A 170 6.39 30.11 -12.40
N SER A 171 6.50 28.83 -12.78
CA SER A 171 5.64 28.24 -13.82
C SER A 171 4.20 28.13 -13.33
N TYR A 172 4.00 27.58 -12.13
CA TYR A 172 2.67 27.47 -11.53
C TYR A 172 1.99 28.83 -11.35
N ASP A 173 2.70 29.85 -10.86
CA ASP A 173 2.17 31.21 -10.73
C ASP A 173 1.78 31.85 -12.08
N ARG A 174 2.43 31.44 -13.18
CA ARG A 174 2.08 31.87 -14.54
C ARG A 174 0.89 31.10 -15.10
N GLU A 175 0.82 29.79 -14.85
CA GLU A 175 -0.28 28.93 -15.29
C GLU A 175 -1.59 29.23 -14.54
N ASP A 176 -1.53 29.56 -13.25
CA ASP A 176 -2.70 29.95 -12.45
C ASP A 176 -3.22 31.36 -12.83
N SER A 177 -2.42 32.14 -13.55
CA SER A 177 -2.79 33.50 -13.91
C SER A 177 -3.82 33.57 -15.04
N MET A 178 -4.97 34.15 -14.71
CA MET A 178 -6.06 34.38 -15.65
C MET A 178 -5.69 35.43 -16.71
N THR A 179 -4.94 36.48 -16.35
CA THR A 179 -4.47 37.47 -17.34
C THR A 179 -3.38 36.92 -18.25
N VAL A 180 -2.48 36.05 -17.76
CA VAL A 180 -1.48 35.38 -18.62
C VAL A 180 -2.17 34.46 -19.61
N LYS A 181 -3.15 33.67 -19.16
CA LYS A 181 -3.99 32.86 -20.04
C LYS A 181 -4.69 33.73 -21.08
N ARG A 182 -5.30 34.86 -20.70
CA ARG A 182 -6.00 35.76 -21.62
C ARG A 182 -5.09 36.43 -22.66
N VAL A 183 -3.86 36.80 -22.28
CA VAL A 183 -2.89 37.49 -23.15
C VAL A 183 -2.13 36.50 -24.04
N PHE A 184 -1.75 35.32 -23.53
CA PHE A 184 -0.84 34.39 -24.21
C PHE A 184 -1.51 33.11 -24.73
N ASN A 185 -2.66 32.66 -24.20
CA ASN A 185 -3.33 31.44 -24.69
C ASN A 185 -4.34 31.67 -25.82
N LYS A 186 -4.61 32.92 -26.24
CA LYS A 186 -5.44 33.19 -27.44
C LYS A 186 -4.77 32.73 -28.75
N GLN A 187 -3.50 32.31 -28.71
CA GLN A 187 -2.80 31.73 -29.87
C GLN A 187 -2.93 30.20 -30.01
N LYS A 188 -3.62 29.50 -29.09
CA LYS A 188 -3.68 28.02 -29.10
C LYS A 188 -5.07 27.42 -29.34
N THR A 189 -6.07 28.21 -29.67
CA THR A 189 -7.45 27.71 -29.87
C THR A 189 -8.04 28.23 -31.17
N ASP A 190 -7.49 27.78 -32.29
CA ASP A 190 -8.25 27.60 -33.54
C ASP A 190 -8.14 26.12 -33.89
N ASP A 191 -9.00 25.31 -33.25
CA ASP A 191 -9.76 24.23 -33.89
C ASP A 191 -10.45 23.37 -32.84
N ASN A 192 -11.75 23.16 -33.08
CA ASN A 192 -12.69 22.25 -32.43
C ASN A 192 -13.40 22.73 -31.15
N THR A 193 -14.63 23.16 -31.41
CA THR A 193 -15.76 23.22 -30.52
C THR A 193 -16.11 21.87 -29.89
N ASP A 194 -16.71 21.98 -28.71
CA ASP A 194 -17.67 21.09 -28.06
C ASP A 194 -17.21 20.05 -27.02
N ASN A 195 -17.88 20.18 -25.87
CA ASN A 195 -18.05 19.24 -24.75
C ASN A 195 -16.92 19.13 -23.71
N ILE A 196 -16.95 20.05 -22.74
CA ILE A 196 -16.43 19.79 -21.39
C ILE A 196 -17.59 19.28 -20.52
N SER A 197 -17.75 17.97 -20.49
CA SER A 197 -18.29 17.27 -19.33
C SER A 197 -17.27 16.22 -18.92
N ASN A 198 -16.77 16.37 -17.70
CA ASN A 198 -16.08 15.39 -16.84
C ASN A 198 -15.75 14.02 -17.48
N THR A 199 -14.46 13.65 -17.45
CA THR A 199 -13.89 12.42 -16.84
C THR A 199 -12.64 11.98 -17.61
N GLU A 200 -11.45 12.04 -17.01
CA GLU A 200 -10.25 11.27 -17.42
C GLU A 200 -9.44 11.05 -16.12
N GLN A 201 -9.07 9.86 -15.63
CA GLN A 201 -8.65 8.59 -16.23
C GLN A 201 -7.61 8.71 -17.36
N ARG A 202 -6.35 8.78 -16.91
CA ARG A 202 -5.14 8.05 -17.36
C ARG A 202 -5.05 7.66 -18.86
N PRO A 203 -3.95 7.99 -19.56
CA PRO A 203 -3.62 7.33 -20.81
C PRO A 203 -2.40 6.39 -20.69
N THR A 204 -2.53 5.24 -21.33
CA THR A 204 -1.45 4.37 -21.80
C THR A 204 -1.65 4.11 -23.29
N SER A 205 -0.53 3.92 -23.98
CA SER A 205 -0.33 3.33 -25.31
C SER A 205 -0.47 4.25 -26.53
N VAL A 206 0.62 4.26 -27.32
CA VAL A 206 0.62 4.53 -28.76
C VAL A 206 1.57 3.51 -29.40
N SER A 207 1.05 2.80 -30.41
CA SER A 207 1.81 2.14 -31.48
C SER A 207 1.35 2.75 -32.80
N PRO A 208 2.20 2.88 -33.82
CA PRO A 208 1.76 3.04 -35.19
C PRO A 208 2.09 1.81 -36.06
N VAL A 209 1.25 1.59 -37.07
CA VAL A 209 1.39 0.58 -38.14
C VAL A 209 1.55 1.31 -39.48
N LEU A 210 2.38 0.73 -40.36
CA LEU A 210 2.22 0.51 -41.81
C LEU A 210 3.53 0.76 -42.57
N THR A 211 3.98 -0.22 -43.37
CA THR A 211 3.88 -0.18 -44.85
C THR A 211 4.52 -1.41 -45.51
N ASN A 212 4.03 -1.68 -46.74
CA ASN A 212 4.21 -2.86 -47.61
C ASN A 212 5.61 -3.10 -48.20
N GLY A 213 5.84 -4.35 -48.65
CA GLY A 213 6.85 -4.70 -49.66
C GLY A 213 6.71 -6.17 -50.12
N ALA A 214 6.37 -6.37 -51.39
CA ALA A 214 6.20 -7.67 -52.07
C ALA A 214 7.53 -8.21 -52.66
N THR A 215 7.63 -9.52 -52.94
CA THR A 215 8.13 -10.13 -54.22
C THR A 215 8.22 -11.68 -54.17
N HIS A 216 7.65 -12.33 -55.21
CA HIS A 216 8.09 -13.54 -55.98
C HIS A 216 8.48 -14.88 -55.28
N ALA A 217 8.28 -16.11 -55.79
CA ALA A 217 7.66 -16.68 -57.01
C ALA A 217 7.58 -18.23 -56.93
N LYS A 218 6.53 -18.80 -57.55
CA LYS A 218 6.40 -20.01 -58.43
C LYS A 218 6.83 -21.46 -58.04
N ASN A 219 5.84 -22.35 -58.24
CA ASN A 219 5.81 -23.66 -58.97
C ASN A 219 6.58 -24.87 -58.37
N GLU A 220 6.18 -26.14 -58.51
CA GLU A 220 5.23 -26.85 -59.39
C GLU A 220 4.96 -28.27 -58.81
N VAL A 221 3.81 -28.86 -59.15
CA VAL A 221 3.40 -30.25 -58.88
C VAL A 221 3.33 -30.99 -60.21
N LYS A 222 3.83 -32.24 -60.29
CA LYS A 222 3.41 -33.22 -61.31
C LYS A 222 3.46 -34.65 -60.78
N THR A 223 2.40 -35.36 -61.14
CA THR A 223 2.07 -36.78 -60.94
C THR A 223 2.38 -37.53 -62.26
N GLU A 224 2.73 -38.81 -62.22
CA GLU A 224 2.47 -39.76 -63.32
C GLU A 224 2.61 -41.23 -62.84
N GLN A 225 1.72 -42.08 -63.36
CA GLN A 225 1.53 -43.52 -63.09
C GLN A 225 2.00 -44.36 -64.30
N GLU A 226 1.90 -45.70 -64.14
CA GLU A 226 1.76 -46.77 -65.16
C GLU A 226 3.06 -47.46 -65.64
N ALA A 227 3.15 -48.77 -65.96
CA ALA A 227 2.34 -49.98 -65.74
C ALA A 227 3.07 -51.22 -66.36
N LEU A 228 2.50 -52.44 -66.18
CA LEU A 228 2.61 -53.69 -66.99
C LEU A 228 3.94 -54.50 -66.97
N ASN A 229 4.02 -55.84 -67.16
CA ASN A 229 3.16 -57.05 -67.09
C ASN A 229 4.01 -58.24 -67.62
N ASN A 230 3.86 -59.47 -67.06
CA ASN A 230 3.76 -60.82 -67.73
C ASN A 230 4.86 -61.32 -68.72
N HIS A 231 5.18 -62.61 -68.99
CA HIS A 231 4.80 -63.97 -68.56
C HIS A 231 5.71 -65.03 -69.29
N THR A 232 6.01 -66.17 -68.62
CA THR A 232 6.05 -67.62 -69.04
C THR A 232 6.84 -68.26 -70.23
N ASP A 233 7.22 -69.53 -69.94
CA ASP A 233 7.37 -70.76 -70.78
C ASP A 233 8.66 -71.01 -71.59
N SER A 234 9.17 -72.23 -71.83
CA SER A 234 9.07 -73.59 -71.25
C SER A 234 10.03 -74.52 -72.03
N SER A 235 10.74 -75.43 -71.35
CA SER A 235 11.03 -76.85 -71.68
C SER A 235 11.76 -77.32 -72.97
N GLN A 236 12.80 -78.15 -72.70
CA GLN A 236 13.26 -79.40 -73.34
C GLN A 236 14.63 -79.48 -74.06
N SER A 237 15.33 -80.56 -73.68
CA SER A 237 16.74 -80.94 -73.83
C SER A 237 17.05 -81.84 -75.01
N SER A 238 18.25 -81.77 -75.59
CA SER A 238 19.15 -82.94 -75.83
C SER A 238 20.45 -82.56 -76.57
N GLY A 239 21.61 -82.77 -75.91
CA GLY A 239 22.93 -82.92 -76.56
C GLY A 239 23.99 -81.85 -76.29
N ILE A 240 24.63 -81.87 -75.11
CA ILE A 240 25.63 -80.87 -74.67
C ILE A 240 26.93 -80.94 -75.48
N THR A 241 27.06 -80.01 -76.43
CA THR A 241 28.32 -79.59 -77.06
C THR A 241 29.12 -78.67 -76.12
N GLU A 242 30.42 -78.45 -76.33
CA GLU A 242 31.26 -77.59 -75.46
C GLU A 242 30.71 -76.15 -75.29
N GLU A 243 29.91 -75.66 -76.23
CA GLU A 243 29.21 -74.37 -76.12
C GLU A 243 28.08 -74.38 -75.08
N GLU A 244 27.40 -75.51 -74.89
CA GLU A 244 26.35 -75.65 -73.86
C GLU A 244 26.94 -75.69 -72.44
N LYS A 245 28.15 -76.25 -72.25
CA LYS A 245 28.86 -76.17 -70.95
C LYS A 245 29.25 -74.72 -70.59
N LYS A 246 29.71 -73.92 -71.55
CA LYS A 246 30.00 -72.49 -71.32
C LYS A 246 28.74 -71.69 -71.00
N LYS A 247 27.63 -71.98 -71.68
CA LYS A 247 26.34 -71.34 -71.40
C LYS A 247 25.78 -71.70 -70.03
N LEU A 248 25.96 -72.95 -69.60
CA LEU A 248 25.57 -73.42 -68.27
C LEU A 248 26.47 -72.82 -67.17
N PHE A 249 27.77 -72.71 -67.41
CA PHE A 249 28.70 -72.03 -66.49
C PHE A 249 28.32 -70.54 -66.32
N LEU A 250 28.00 -69.84 -67.40
CA LEU A 250 27.54 -68.46 -67.38
C LEU A 250 26.19 -68.30 -66.65
N GLN A 251 25.28 -69.28 -66.75
CA GLN A 251 24.04 -69.30 -65.97
C GLN A 251 24.29 -69.53 -64.47
N TYR A 252 25.21 -70.41 -64.10
CA TYR A 252 25.58 -70.62 -62.70
C TYR A 252 26.30 -69.40 -62.12
N GLU A 253 27.15 -68.73 -62.90
CA GLU A 253 27.84 -67.50 -62.51
C GLU A 253 26.84 -66.35 -62.28
N ASN A 254 25.89 -66.15 -63.20
CA ASN A 254 24.81 -65.17 -63.01
C ASN A 254 23.93 -65.46 -61.79
N LYS A 255 23.68 -66.74 -61.50
CA LYS A 255 22.89 -67.14 -60.33
C LYS A 255 23.64 -66.96 -59.02
N ILE A 256 24.96 -67.13 -59.04
CA ILE A 256 25.83 -66.81 -57.90
C ILE A 256 25.83 -65.30 -57.66
N THR A 257 25.96 -64.48 -58.70
CA THR A 257 25.90 -63.01 -58.55
C THR A 257 24.55 -62.51 -58.05
N ASP A 258 23.44 -63.14 -58.47
CA ASP A 258 22.09 -62.80 -57.97
C ASP A 258 21.87 -63.22 -56.51
N LEU A 259 22.50 -64.32 -56.07
CA LEU A 259 22.46 -64.75 -54.66
C LEU A 259 23.37 -63.89 -53.77
N GLU A 260 24.50 -63.41 -54.30
CA GLU A 260 25.37 -62.45 -53.62
C GLU A 260 24.71 -61.07 -53.48
N SER A 261 23.97 -60.63 -54.50
CA SER A 261 23.18 -59.38 -54.41
C SER A 261 22.04 -59.50 -53.39
N HIS A 262 21.34 -60.65 -53.36
CA HIS A 262 20.29 -60.91 -52.37
C HIS A 262 20.85 -60.95 -50.95
N ASN A 263 21.97 -61.65 -50.73
CA ASN A 263 22.62 -61.66 -49.41
C ASN A 263 23.07 -60.25 -48.98
N SER A 264 23.56 -59.44 -49.91
CA SER A 264 23.92 -58.05 -49.63
C SER A 264 22.71 -57.20 -49.25
N SER A 265 21.56 -57.42 -49.91
CA SER A 265 20.31 -56.72 -49.57
C SER A 265 19.74 -57.14 -48.21
N LEU A 266 19.80 -58.44 -47.88
CA LEU A 266 19.35 -58.96 -46.59
C LEU A 266 20.20 -58.47 -45.44
N ASN A 267 21.53 -58.44 -45.61
CA ASN A 267 22.43 -57.89 -44.59
C ASN A 267 22.16 -56.41 -44.32
N ARG A 268 21.84 -55.62 -45.36
CA ARG A 268 21.46 -54.22 -45.21
C ARG A 268 20.15 -54.04 -44.44
N ILE A 269 19.16 -54.89 -44.69
CA ILE A 269 17.89 -54.89 -43.94
C ILE A 269 18.12 -55.25 -42.46
N ILE A 270 18.99 -56.23 -42.18
CA ILE A 270 19.34 -56.61 -40.80
C ILE A 270 20.00 -55.43 -40.07
N GLU A 271 20.92 -54.72 -40.73
CA GLU A 271 21.59 -53.54 -40.16
C GLU A 271 20.61 -52.39 -39.90
N GLU A 272 19.64 -52.17 -40.79
CA GLU A 272 18.56 -51.19 -40.58
C GLU A 272 17.65 -51.57 -39.39
N LEU A 273 17.32 -52.86 -39.22
CA LEU A 273 16.52 -53.36 -38.10
C LEU A 273 17.26 -53.26 -36.75
N GLU A 274 18.57 -53.51 -36.73
CA GLU A 274 19.39 -53.35 -35.52
C GLU A 274 19.46 -51.89 -35.07
N ASN A 275 19.57 -50.95 -36.02
CA ASN A 275 19.52 -49.52 -35.73
C ASN A 275 18.16 -49.09 -35.17
N TYR A 276 17.05 -49.60 -35.73
CA TYR A 276 15.71 -49.33 -35.21
C TYR A 276 15.51 -49.86 -33.78
N LYS A 277 16.05 -51.05 -33.49
CA LYS A 277 16.00 -51.63 -32.14
C LYS A 277 16.73 -50.75 -31.12
N GLN A 278 17.94 -50.29 -31.44
CA GLN A 278 18.72 -49.43 -30.54
C GLN A 278 18.04 -48.08 -30.28
N LEU A 279 17.35 -47.52 -31.28
CA LEU A 279 16.60 -46.27 -31.11
C LEU A 279 15.42 -46.45 -30.14
N ASN A 280 14.63 -47.51 -30.35
CA ASN A 280 13.50 -47.83 -29.47
C ASN A 280 13.95 -48.10 -28.02
N GLU A 281 15.07 -48.79 -27.81
CA GLU A 281 15.60 -49.04 -26.46
C GLU A 281 15.97 -47.74 -25.72
N LYS A 282 16.48 -46.73 -26.44
CA LYS A 282 16.79 -45.41 -25.87
C LYS A 282 15.53 -44.63 -25.49
N GLU A 283 14.51 -44.63 -26.34
CA GLU A 283 13.24 -43.95 -26.06
C GLU A 283 12.50 -44.60 -24.88
N LEU A 284 12.56 -45.92 -24.75
CA LEU A 284 11.97 -46.66 -23.64
C LEU A 284 12.69 -46.38 -22.30
N ALA A 285 14.02 -46.16 -22.34
CA ALA A 285 14.77 -45.74 -21.16
C ALA A 285 14.42 -44.30 -20.73
N GLN A 286 14.24 -43.40 -21.69
CA GLN A 286 13.90 -42.00 -21.44
C GLN A 286 12.50 -41.84 -20.83
N THR A 287 11.51 -42.53 -21.39
CA THR A 287 10.12 -42.52 -20.87
C THR A 287 10.01 -43.12 -19.47
N ARG A 288 10.78 -44.17 -19.16
CA ARG A 288 10.85 -44.72 -17.78
C ARG A 288 11.42 -43.72 -16.78
N LEU A 289 12.37 -42.89 -17.20
CA LEU A 289 12.99 -41.88 -16.33
C LEU A 289 12.04 -40.70 -16.06
N GLU A 290 11.25 -40.28 -17.06
CA GLU A 290 10.19 -39.28 -16.89
C GLU A 290 9.06 -39.76 -15.96
N ILE A 291 8.64 -41.02 -16.07
CA ILE A 291 7.62 -41.60 -15.17
C ILE A 291 8.11 -41.63 -13.72
N SER A 292 9.40 -41.94 -13.49
CA SER A 292 9.99 -41.93 -12.15
C SER A 292 10.01 -40.52 -11.54
N ASN A 293 10.25 -39.48 -12.34
CA ASN A 293 10.24 -38.09 -11.86
C ASN A 293 8.82 -37.59 -11.54
N LEU A 294 7.80 -38.01 -12.30
CA LEU A 294 6.41 -37.64 -12.00
C LEU A 294 5.88 -38.31 -10.72
N LEU A 295 6.41 -39.47 -10.35
CA LEU A 295 6.07 -40.15 -9.11
C LEU A 295 6.68 -39.48 -7.87
N SER A 296 7.86 -38.88 -7.97
CA SER A 296 8.46 -38.10 -6.88
C SER A 296 7.76 -36.74 -6.69
N GLU A 297 7.27 -36.11 -7.76
CA GLU A 297 6.50 -34.86 -7.67
C GLU A 297 5.15 -35.02 -6.94
N LYS A 298 4.50 -36.20 -7.01
CA LYS A 298 3.26 -36.45 -6.28
C LYS A 298 3.42 -36.45 -4.76
N HIS A 299 4.55 -36.94 -4.24
CA HIS A 299 4.81 -36.93 -2.80
C HIS A 299 5.10 -35.51 -2.25
N SER A 300 5.71 -34.64 -3.06
CA SER A 300 5.97 -33.23 -2.68
C SER A 300 4.70 -32.38 -2.56
N ASN A 301 3.68 -32.67 -3.37
CA ASN A 301 2.42 -31.91 -3.37
C ASN A 301 1.53 -32.20 -2.13
N GLU A 302 1.73 -33.33 -1.46
CA GLU A 302 0.95 -33.72 -0.27
C GLU A 302 1.45 -33.01 0.99
N GLU A 303 2.78 -32.81 1.11
CA GLU A 303 3.41 -32.01 2.16
C GLU A 303 3.06 -30.51 2.02
N GLU A 304 3.10 -29.95 0.81
CA GLU A 304 2.72 -28.55 0.56
C GLU A 304 1.24 -28.28 0.91
N ARG A 305 0.37 -29.28 0.76
CA ARG A 305 -1.06 -29.16 1.11
C ARG A 305 -1.27 -29.10 2.62
N GLU A 306 -0.52 -29.88 3.40
CA GLU A 306 -0.58 -29.80 4.87
C GLU A 306 -0.03 -28.48 5.39
N ASP A 307 1.07 -27.97 4.82
CA ASP A 307 1.63 -26.66 5.18
C ASP A 307 0.64 -25.51 4.89
N LEU A 308 -0.03 -25.55 3.74
CA LEU A 308 -1.06 -24.57 3.40
C LEU A 308 -2.26 -24.63 4.36
N LEU A 309 -2.69 -25.83 4.77
CA LEU A 309 -3.76 -25.99 5.75
C LEU A 309 -3.37 -25.43 7.12
N HIS A 310 -2.15 -25.71 7.58
CA HIS A 310 -1.63 -25.17 8.83
C HIS A 310 -1.52 -23.64 8.77
N GLN A 311 -1.12 -23.09 7.63
CA GLN A 311 -1.02 -21.64 7.41
C GLN A 311 -2.40 -20.98 7.40
N ILE A 312 -3.42 -21.60 6.81
CA ILE A 312 -4.81 -21.15 6.87
C ILE A 312 -5.34 -21.15 8.31
N GLU A 313 -5.02 -22.18 9.10
CA GLU A 313 -5.44 -22.27 10.49
C GLU A 313 -4.77 -21.20 11.37
N LYS A 314 -3.48 -20.94 11.14
CA LYS A 314 -2.74 -19.85 11.80
C LYS A 314 -3.28 -18.47 11.42
N LEU A 315 -3.65 -18.27 10.15
CA LEU A 315 -4.29 -17.04 9.69
C LEU A 315 -5.68 -16.87 10.30
N LYS A 316 -6.47 -17.94 10.45
CA LYS A 316 -7.77 -17.89 11.15
C LYS A 316 -7.61 -17.49 12.61
N ALA A 317 -6.67 -18.11 13.33
CA ALA A 317 -6.37 -17.76 14.72
C ALA A 317 -5.91 -16.29 14.86
N SER A 318 -5.06 -15.82 13.95
CA SER A 318 -4.65 -14.42 13.92
C SER A 318 -5.82 -13.48 13.62
N ASN A 319 -6.76 -13.88 12.76
CA ASN A 319 -7.94 -13.07 12.45
C ASN A 319 -8.88 -12.99 13.65
N THR A 320 -9.06 -14.08 14.41
CA THR A 320 -9.86 -14.06 15.64
C THR A 320 -9.25 -13.17 16.71
N ASP A 321 -7.93 -13.18 16.88
CA ASP A 321 -7.23 -12.27 17.80
C ASP A 321 -7.36 -10.81 17.36
N LEU A 322 -7.25 -10.54 16.05
CA LEU A 322 -7.47 -9.21 15.50
C LEU A 322 -8.91 -8.73 15.72
N THR A 323 -9.92 -9.61 15.61
CA THR A 323 -11.31 -9.22 15.91
C THR A 323 -11.51 -8.90 17.39
N LEU A 324 -10.95 -9.69 18.30
CA LEU A 324 -11.04 -9.45 19.75
C LEU A 324 -10.34 -8.16 20.17
N THR A 325 -9.16 -7.89 19.61
CA THR A 325 -8.45 -6.63 19.86
C THR A 325 -9.22 -5.43 19.30
N ASN A 326 -9.86 -5.57 18.13
CA ASN A 326 -10.67 -4.50 17.55
C ASN A 326 -11.92 -4.21 18.38
N GLU A 327 -12.61 -5.24 18.91
CA GLU A 327 -13.72 -5.07 19.85
C GLU A 327 -13.28 -4.36 21.14
N SER A 328 -12.11 -4.73 21.68
CA SER A 328 -11.52 -4.05 22.85
C SER A 328 -11.24 -2.57 22.58
N PHE A 329 -10.67 -2.24 21.41
CA PHE A 329 -10.46 -0.85 20.99
C PHE A 329 -11.77 -0.09 20.82
N LEU A 330 -12.80 -0.72 20.26
CA LEU A 330 -14.12 -0.09 20.08
C LEU A 330 -14.75 0.27 21.42
N SER A 331 -14.70 -0.65 22.40
CA SER A 331 -15.20 -0.42 23.75
C SER A 331 -14.48 0.75 24.41
N LYS A 332 -13.14 0.79 24.33
CA LYS A 332 -12.34 1.87 24.88
C LYS A 332 -12.59 3.21 24.19
N PHE A 333 -12.85 3.19 22.89
CA PHE A 333 -13.23 4.39 22.15
C PHE A 333 -14.59 4.93 22.60
N GLN A 334 -15.56 4.05 22.86
CA GLN A 334 -16.86 4.44 23.40
C GLN A 334 -16.77 5.00 24.81
N GLU A 335 -15.91 4.46 25.68
CA GLU A 335 -15.66 5.01 27.02
C GLU A 335 -15.04 6.41 26.93
N LEU A 336 -13.99 6.58 26.11
CA LEU A 336 -13.34 7.88 25.92
C LEU A 336 -14.30 8.93 25.31
N ALA A 337 -15.20 8.51 24.41
CA ALA A 337 -16.24 9.39 23.87
C ALA A 337 -17.20 9.86 24.97
N LYS A 338 -17.68 8.96 25.84
CA LYS A 338 -18.52 9.33 26.99
C LYS A 338 -17.80 10.25 27.97
N GLU A 339 -16.54 9.97 28.28
CA GLU A 339 -15.74 10.83 29.16
C GLU A 339 -15.57 12.23 28.57
N LYS A 340 -15.28 12.32 27.26
CA LYS A 340 -15.19 13.60 26.56
C LYS A 340 -16.50 14.39 26.65
N ASP A 341 -17.64 13.75 26.42
CA ASP A 341 -18.94 14.41 26.46
C ASP A 341 -19.26 14.93 27.87
N THR A 342 -19.02 14.12 28.91
CA THR A 342 -19.21 14.56 30.30
C THR A 342 -18.26 15.70 30.70
N PHE A 343 -17.05 15.71 30.17
CA PHE A 343 -16.09 16.79 30.42
C PHE A 343 -16.49 18.07 29.69
N GLN A 344 -16.97 17.96 28.45
CA GLN A 344 -17.52 19.06 27.67
C GLN A 344 -18.72 19.71 28.37
N GLU A 345 -19.63 18.91 28.94
CA GLU A 345 -20.78 19.40 29.72
C GLU A 345 -20.33 20.14 30.99
N LYS A 346 -19.37 19.59 31.75
CA LYS A 346 -18.81 20.26 32.94
C LYS A 346 -18.16 21.58 32.61
N ILE A 347 -17.33 21.61 31.56
CA ILE A 347 -16.68 22.83 31.07
C ILE A 347 -17.73 23.87 30.68
N SER A 348 -18.75 23.47 29.93
CA SER A 348 -19.81 24.38 29.49
C SER A 348 -20.58 24.96 30.69
N SER A 349 -20.91 24.13 31.67
CA SER A 349 -21.57 24.56 32.91
C SER A 349 -20.71 25.55 33.72
N ASP A 350 -19.40 25.31 33.83
CA ASP A 350 -18.50 26.20 34.56
C ASP A 350 -18.27 27.52 33.79
N PHE A 351 -18.22 27.49 32.45
CA PHE A 351 -18.21 28.70 31.64
C PHE A 351 -19.49 29.52 31.80
N GLU A 352 -20.67 28.88 31.84
CA GLU A 352 -21.93 29.59 32.08
C GLU A 352 -21.96 30.24 33.47
N LYS A 353 -21.53 29.52 34.52
CA LYS A 353 -21.47 30.08 35.89
C LYS A 353 -20.51 31.25 36.00
N THR A 354 -19.33 31.16 35.38
CA THR A 354 -18.34 32.25 35.41
C THR A 354 -18.81 33.46 34.62
N LEU A 355 -19.47 33.25 33.48
CA LEU A 355 -20.07 34.31 32.68
C LEU A 355 -21.19 35.03 33.45
N GLU A 356 -22.06 34.28 34.15
CA GLU A 356 -23.12 34.86 34.96
C GLU A 356 -22.57 35.66 36.15
N SER A 357 -21.52 35.14 36.81
CA SER A 357 -20.81 35.87 37.87
C SER A 357 -20.17 37.17 37.38
N LEU A 358 -19.54 37.15 36.20
CA LEU A 358 -18.91 38.32 35.60
C LEU A 358 -19.94 39.38 35.18
N LYS A 359 -21.10 38.95 34.68
CA LYS A 359 -22.24 39.85 34.41
C LYS A 359 -22.74 40.53 35.68
N ALA A 360 -22.89 39.77 36.77
CA ALA A 360 -23.33 40.31 38.05
C ALA A 360 -22.33 41.33 38.62
N GLN A 361 -21.02 41.08 38.49
CA GLN A 361 -19.97 42.02 38.89
C GLN A 361 -19.99 43.30 38.03
N ASN A 362 -20.12 43.20 36.71
CA ASN A 362 -20.24 44.37 35.85
C ASN A 362 -21.45 45.23 36.22
N LEU A 363 -22.61 44.61 36.46
CA LEU A 363 -23.81 45.33 36.88
C LEU A 363 -23.62 46.04 38.24
N ALA A 364 -22.85 45.46 39.16
CA ALA A 364 -22.51 46.11 40.43
C ALA A 364 -21.58 47.31 40.22
N LEU A 365 -20.54 47.16 39.40
CA LEU A 365 -19.61 48.24 39.06
C LEU A 365 -20.31 49.40 38.34
N GLU A 366 -21.25 49.12 37.43
CA GLU A 366 -22.06 50.16 36.79
C GLU A 366 -22.90 50.95 37.80
N LYS A 367 -23.53 50.27 38.77
CA LYS A 367 -24.27 50.93 39.85
C LYS A 367 -23.38 51.82 40.70
N ASP A 368 -22.17 51.37 41.02
CA ASP A 368 -21.22 52.15 41.82
C ASP A 368 -20.65 53.33 41.03
N LEU A 369 -20.42 53.19 39.73
CA LEU A 369 -20.01 54.30 38.86
C LEU A 369 -21.07 55.41 38.84
N VAL A 370 -22.35 55.05 38.75
CA VAL A 370 -23.46 56.02 38.84
C VAL A 370 -23.44 56.75 40.18
N ARG A 371 -23.25 56.04 41.30
CA ARG A 371 -23.15 56.66 42.64
C ARG A 371 -21.94 57.61 42.77
N VAL A 372 -20.79 57.25 42.21
CA VAL A 372 -19.60 58.11 42.23
C VAL A 372 -19.82 59.37 41.39
N ARG A 373 -20.54 59.28 40.27
CA ARG A 373 -20.89 60.46 39.46
C ARG A 373 -21.82 61.41 40.20
N THR A 374 -22.90 60.91 40.80
CA THR A 374 -23.85 61.77 41.54
C THR A 374 -23.18 62.49 42.71
N THR A 375 -22.33 61.79 43.47
CA THR A 375 -21.60 62.39 44.60
C THR A 375 -20.56 63.43 44.18
N ARG A 376 -19.93 63.26 43.01
CA ARG A 376 -19.03 64.25 42.41
C ARG A 376 -19.79 65.53 42.04
N ASP A 377 -20.92 65.40 41.36
CA ASP A 377 -21.72 66.55 40.91
C ASP A 377 -22.25 67.37 42.11
N GLU A 378 -22.64 66.69 43.19
CA GLU A 378 -22.97 67.34 44.47
C GLU A 378 -21.80 68.08 45.13
N LEU A 379 -20.56 67.60 44.96
CA LEU A 379 -19.37 68.28 45.50
C LEU A 379 -19.00 69.50 44.68
N ILE A 380 -19.06 69.40 43.35
CA ILE A 380 -18.77 70.50 42.43
C ILE A 380 -19.73 71.67 42.69
N SER A 381 -21.03 71.40 42.85
CA SER A 381 -22.02 72.45 43.18
C SER A 381 -21.73 73.15 44.51
N LYS A 382 -21.27 72.41 45.53
CA LYS A 382 -20.89 72.99 46.84
C LYS A 382 -19.65 73.87 46.75
N VAL A 383 -18.65 73.47 45.98
CA VAL A 383 -17.44 74.28 45.77
C VAL A 383 -17.78 75.60 45.08
N ALA A 384 -18.64 75.56 44.05
CA ALA A 384 -19.08 76.77 43.35
C ALA A 384 -19.82 77.77 44.27
N ILE A 385 -20.61 77.28 45.23
CA ILE A 385 -21.31 78.13 46.22
C ILE A 385 -20.30 78.76 47.19
N LEU A 386 -19.33 77.99 47.70
CA LEU A 386 -18.33 78.49 48.64
C LEU A 386 -17.35 79.49 48.00
N GLU A 387 -17.03 79.33 46.72
CA GLU A 387 -16.24 80.30 45.95
C GLU A 387 -17.00 81.62 45.76
N ALA A 388 -18.33 81.59 45.63
CA ALA A 388 -19.16 82.78 45.54
C ALA A 388 -19.26 83.56 46.87
N GLU A 389 -19.19 82.86 48.02
CA GLU A 389 -19.34 83.46 49.35
C GLU A 389 -18.04 84.09 49.91
N THR A 390 -16.87 83.84 49.30
CA THR A 390 -15.56 84.22 49.86
C THR A 390 -14.95 85.50 49.25
N SER A 391 -15.70 86.62 49.20
CA SER A 391 -15.12 87.94 48.88
C SER A 391 -14.55 88.64 50.13
N LYS A 392 -13.26 88.43 50.40
CA LYS A 392 -12.48 89.01 51.52
C LYS A 392 -12.33 90.57 51.50
N SER A 393 -13.11 91.29 50.70
CA SER A 393 -12.91 92.72 50.42
C SER A 393 -13.47 93.66 51.49
N VAL A 394 -14.54 93.26 52.21
CA VAL A 394 -15.29 94.19 53.07
C VAL A 394 -14.61 94.41 54.43
N LEU A 395 -14.03 93.36 55.02
CA LEU A 395 -13.40 93.42 56.35
C LEU A 395 -12.19 94.37 56.40
N ILE A 396 -11.43 94.49 55.30
CA ILE A 396 -10.24 95.35 55.20
C ILE A 396 -10.64 96.83 55.06
N SER A 397 -11.79 97.11 54.46
CA SER A 397 -12.33 98.48 54.33
C SER A 397 -12.78 99.02 55.69
N ASP A 398 -13.52 98.20 56.45
CA ASP A 398 -14.06 98.60 57.75
C ASP A 398 -12.96 98.82 58.82
N LEU A 399 -11.87 98.04 58.76
CA LEU A 399 -10.71 98.24 59.65
C LEU A 399 -9.96 99.54 59.35
N LYS A 400 -9.88 99.95 58.08
CA LYS A 400 -9.28 101.24 57.70
C LYS A 400 -10.13 102.41 58.20
N GLN A 401 -11.44 102.34 58.02
CA GLN A 401 -12.36 103.40 58.48
C GLN A 401 -12.33 103.57 60.00
N ALA A 402 -12.23 102.48 60.76
CA ALA A 402 -12.08 102.55 62.23
C ALA A 402 -10.75 103.17 62.66
N LEU A 403 -9.65 102.90 61.94
CA LEU A 403 -8.33 103.51 62.22
C LEU A 403 -8.31 105.01 61.90
N ASP A 404 -9.01 105.44 60.84
CA ASP A 404 -9.08 106.85 60.47
C ASP A 404 -9.90 107.67 61.49
N ILE A 405 -11.02 107.13 61.98
CA ILE A 405 -11.81 107.77 63.06
C ILE A 405 -10.98 107.89 64.35
N LEU A 406 -10.24 106.85 64.73
CA LEU A 406 -9.39 106.87 65.92
C LEU A 406 -8.23 107.89 65.82
N ARG A 407 -7.69 108.11 64.62
CA ARG A 407 -6.66 109.12 64.37
C ARG A 407 -7.22 110.54 64.50
N GLU A 408 -8.37 110.80 63.90
CA GLU A 408 -9.01 112.12 63.94
C GLU A 408 -9.37 112.52 65.39
N GLN A 409 -9.80 111.56 66.21
CA GLN A 409 -10.08 111.79 67.63
C GLN A 409 -8.81 112.08 68.44
N TRP A 410 -7.69 111.41 68.12
CA TRP A 410 -6.40 111.68 68.78
C TRP A 410 -5.90 113.11 68.52
N GLU A 411 -5.98 113.60 67.27
CA GLU A 411 -5.60 114.97 66.92
C GLU A 411 -6.45 116.01 67.68
N LYS A 412 -7.77 115.76 67.80
CA LYS A 412 -8.68 116.66 68.54
C LYS A 412 -8.35 116.74 70.03
N ILE A 413 -7.89 115.64 70.63
CA ILE A 413 -7.46 115.59 72.03
C ILE A 413 -6.11 116.30 72.22
N GLU A 414 -5.19 116.16 71.27
CA GLU A 414 -3.88 116.81 71.31
C GLU A 414 -3.99 118.34 71.21
N PHE A 415 -4.90 118.84 70.37
CA PHE A 415 -5.23 120.27 70.27
C PHE A 415 -5.83 120.83 71.59
N ARG A 416 -6.58 120.00 72.32
CA ARG A 416 -7.29 120.36 73.57
C ARG A 416 -6.38 120.61 74.77
N ASN A 417 -5.16 120.06 74.78
CA ASN A 417 -4.23 120.23 75.90
C ASN A 417 -3.61 121.65 75.99
N ASN A 418 -3.84 122.51 74.98
CA ASN A 418 -3.20 123.81 74.84
C ASN A 418 -4.11 125.04 75.14
N GLN A 419 -5.37 124.89 75.59
CA GLN A 419 -6.26 126.02 75.92
C GLN A 419 -7.06 125.82 77.23
N SER A 420 -7.29 126.90 77.99
CA SER A 420 -8.04 126.91 79.25
C SER A 420 -9.56 127.08 79.01
N PRO A 421 -10.46 126.29 79.64
CA PRO A 421 -11.87 126.21 79.22
C PRO A 421 -12.78 127.31 79.80
N SER A 422 -13.78 127.71 79.01
CA SER A 422 -14.92 128.60 79.33
C SER A 422 -16.17 127.80 79.69
N SER A 423 -17.17 128.38 80.39
CA SER A 423 -18.43 127.69 80.75
C SER A 423 -19.24 127.18 79.54
N ASP A 424 -19.17 127.87 78.40
CA ASP A 424 -19.78 127.39 77.14
C ASP A 424 -18.97 126.24 76.51
N ALA A 425 -17.66 126.18 76.77
CA ALA A 425 -16.84 125.06 76.34
C ALA A 425 -17.22 123.77 77.09
N LEU A 426 -17.53 123.88 78.38
CA LEU A 426 -18.00 122.74 79.20
C LEU A 426 -19.37 122.19 78.74
N LEU A 427 -20.32 123.05 78.34
CA LEU A 427 -21.60 122.60 77.78
C LEU A 427 -21.43 121.90 76.43
N LYS A 428 -20.53 122.44 75.59
CA LYS A 428 -20.14 121.80 74.33
C LYS A 428 -19.42 120.47 74.57
N GLU A 429 -18.60 120.37 75.62
CA GLU A 429 -17.94 119.13 76.02
C GLU A 429 -18.92 118.04 76.45
N ILE A 430 -20.01 118.37 77.16
CA ILE A 430 -21.06 117.40 77.50
C ILE A 430 -21.75 116.88 76.22
N GLN A 431 -22.01 117.75 75.25
CA GLN A 431 -22.58 117.34 73.95
C GLN A 431 -21.60 116.49 73.14
N ASP A 432 -20.31 116.84 73.12
CA ASP A 432 -19.26 116.07 72.45
C ASP A 432 -19.08 114.69 73.11
N LEU A 433 -19.14 114.60 74.44
CA LEU A 433 -19.11 113.35 75.18
C LEU A 433 -20.36 112.50 74.93
N GLU A 434 -21.54 113.11 74.83
CA GLU A 434 -22.77 112.40 74.48
C GLU A 434 -22.71 111.85 73.06
N SER A 435 -22.17 112.62 72.10
CA SER A 435 -21.95 112.18 70.72
C SER A 435 -20.95 111.02 70.68
N ALA A 436 -19.81 111.16 71.36
CA ALA A 436 -18.79 110.11 71.43
C ALA A 436 -19.32 108.84 72.10
N PHE A 437 -20.17 108.97 73.12
CA PHE A 437 -20.80 107.81 73.77
C PHE A 437 -21.81 107.11 72.86
N LYS A 438 -22.62 107.87 72.08
CA LYS A 438 -23.52 107.29 71.08
C LYS A 438 -22.76 106.58 69.96
N GLU A 439 -21.68 107.19 69.47
CA GLU A 439 -20.79 106.57 68.49
C GLU A 439 -20.16 105.29 69.04
N LEU A 440 -19.61 105.32 70.25
CA LEU A 440 -19.01 104.16 70.90
C LEU A 440 -20.04 103.05 71.15
N SER A 441 -21.26 103.39 71.59
CA SER A 441 -22.34 102.43 71.78
C SER A 441 -22.77 101.79 70.47
N SER A 442 -22.90 102.57 69.40
CA SER A 442 -23.21 102.06 68.05
C SER A 442 -22.11 101.13 67.53
N LEU A 443 -20.84 101.47 67.76
CA LEU A 443 -19.68 100.66 67.38
C LEU A 443 -19.63 99.36 68.19
N THR A 444 -19.94 99.43 69.48
CA THR A 444 -19.96 98.27 70.38
C THR A 444 -21.08 97.30 69.99
N HIS A 445 -22.27 97.80 69.65
CA HIS A 445 -23.34 96.98 69.11
C HIS A 445 -22.99 96.35 67.76
N LYS A 446 -22.34 97.12 66.86
CA LYS A 446 -21.83 96.58 65.58
C LYS A 446 -20.84 95.44 65.83
N LYS A 447 -19.89 95.62 66.76
CA LYS A 447 -18.90 94.59 67.13
C LYS A 447 -19.52 93.35 67.76
N TYR A 448 -20.51 93.52 68.64
CA TYR A 448 -21.22 92.39 69.23
C TYR A 448 -22.00 91.59 68.17
N SER A 449 -22.65 92.27 67.23
CA SER A 449 -23.30 91.63 66.09
C SER A 449 -22.30 90.90 65.18
N GLU A 450 -21.14 91.49 64.90
CA GLU A 450 -20.05 90.84 64.18
C GLU A 450 -19.55 89.58 64.90
N TYR A 451 -19.40 89.62 66.22
CA TYR A 451 -18.95 88.48 67.02
C TYR A 451 -19.95 87.31 66.97
N LEU A 452 -21.25 87.60 67.10
CA LEU A 452 -22.30 86.60 66.94
C LEU A 452 -22.29 85.97 65.53
N ASN A 453 -22.03 86.78 64.50
CA ASN A 453 -21.90 86.28 63.14
C ASN A 453 -20.65 85.40 62.98
N HIS A 454 -19.51 85.76 63.59
CA HIS A 454 -18.32 84.92 63.59
C HIS A 454 -18.54 83.58 64.28
N GLU A 455 -19.23 83.56 65.42
CA GLU A 455 -19.57 82.32 66.11
C GLU A 455 -20.47 81.42 65.24
N SER A 456 -21.45 82.01 64.54
CA SER A 456 -22.28 81.30 63.55
C SER A 456 -21.44 80.70 62.42
N VAL A 457 -20.48 81.45 61.88
CA VAL A 457 -19.59 80.98 60.81
C VAL A 457 -18.67 79.86 61.30
N ILE A 458 -18.07 79.99 62.49
CA ILE A 458 -17.22 78.94 63.08
C ILE A 458 -18.01 77.65 63.28
N SER A 459 -19.27 77.73 63.74
CA SER A 459 -20.15 76.58 63.88
C SER A 459 -20.41 75.90 62.52
N LYS A 460 -20.72 76.68 61.47
CA LYS A 460 -20.89 76.16 60.11
C LYS A 460 -19.62 75.48 59.58
N LEU A 461 -18.46 76.12 59.71
CA LEU A 461 -17.18 75.56 59.27
C LEU A 461 -16.82 74.26 60.01
N THR A 462 -17.18 74.15 61.30
CA THR A 462 -16.99 72.92 62.07
C THR A 462 -17.85 71.77 61.53
N ILE A 463 -19.11 72.05 61.17
CA ILE A 463 -20.01 71.09 60.53
C ILE A 463 -19.48 70.70 59.14
N GLU A 464 -18.96 71.64 58.37
CA GLU A 464 -18.40 71.35 57.05
C GLU A 464 -17.13 70.51 57.14
N LYS A 465 -16.24 70.80 58.10
CA LYS A 465 -15.06 69.98 58.38
C LYS A 465 -15.44 68.54 58.71
N THR A 466 -16.39 68.34 59.62
CA THR A 466 -16.83 66.98 60.00
C THR A 466 -17.46 66.24 58.82
N LYS A 467 -18.23 66.92 57.97
CA LYS A 467 -18.76 66.34 56.72
C LYS A 467 -17.63 65.99 55.73
N ALA A 468 -16.62 66.85 55.60
CA ALA A 468 -15.45 66.60 54.75
C ALA A 468 -14.66 65.37 55.25
N ASP A 469 -14.41 65.28 56.55
CA ASP A 469 -13.72 64.14 57.18
C ASP A 469 -14.49 62.84 56.96
N GLN A 470 -15.82 62.84 57.15
CA GLN A 470 -16.66 61.67 56.87
C GLN A 470 -16.56 61.22 55.41
N LYS A 471 -16.60 62.16 54.46
CA LYS A 471 -16.44 61.87 53.02
C LYS A 471 -15.05 61.34 52.70
N TYR A 472 -14.02 61.90 53.31
CA TYR A 472 -12.64 61.45 53.15
C TYR A 472 -12.48 59.99 53.60
N PHE A 473 -12.92 59.64 54.80
CA PHE A 473 -12.82 58.27 55.30
C PHE A 473 -13.70 57.28 54.54
N ALA A 474 -14.87 57.70 54.06
CA ALA A 474 -15.70 56.87 53.18
C ALA A 474 -14.99 56.58 51.84
N SER A 475 -14.40 57.61 51.23
CA SER A 475 -13.63 57.46 49.98
C SER A 475 -12.39 56.59 50.19
N MET A 476 -11.73 56.70 51.35
CA MET A 476 -10.55 55.91 51.65
C MET A 476 -10.88 54.42 51.84
N ARG A 477 -11.98 54.09 52.52
CA ARG A 477 -12.48 52.70 52.59
C ARG A 477 -12.83 52.13 51.22
N SER A 478 -13.45 52.94 50.35
CA SER A 478 -13.75 52.52 48.98
C SER A 478 -12.47 52.28 48.18
N LYS A 479 -11.46 53.16 48.28
CA LYS A 479 -10.15 52.98 47.67
C LYS A 479 -9.49 51.68 48.14
N ASP A 480 -9.49 51.39 49.44
CA ASP A 480 -8.89 50.17 49.99
C ASP A 480 -9.61 48.91 49.47
N SER A 481 -10.94 48.95 49.34
CA SER A 481 -11.71 47.87 48.71
C SER A 481 -11.31 47.63 47.25
N ILE A 482 -11.17 48.70 46.47
CA ILE A 482 -10.75 48.62 45.05
C ILE A 482 -9.30 48.11 44.93
N LEU A 483 -8.41 48.49 45.86
CA LEU A 483 -7.03 47.98 45.87
C LEU A 483 -6.98 46.47 46.13
N VAL A 484 -7.80 45.96 47.05
CA VAL A 484 -7.94 44.52 47.30
C VAL A 484 -8.49 43.80 46.07
N GLU A 485 -9.50 44.36 45.42
CA GLU A 485 -10.07 43.81 44.19
C GLU A 485 -9.05 43.77 43.06
N ASN A 486 -8.31 44.86 42.82
CA ASN A 486 -7.22 44.90 41.83
C ASN A 486 -6.15 43.84 42.11
N LYS A 487 -5.78 43.64 43.39
CA LYS A 487 -4.83 42.60 43.77
C LYS A 487 -5.37 41.20 43.46
N ASN A 488 -6.67 40.97 43.68
CA ASN A 488 -7.31 39.70 43.37
C ASN A 488 -7.45 39.47 41.86
N LEU A 489 -7.83 40.50 41.10
CA LEU A 489 -7.89 40.47 39.64
C LEU A 489 -6.51 40.20 39.04
N SER A 490 -5.45 40.86 39.54
CA SER A 490 -4.08 40.61 39.11
C SER A 490 -3.64 39.15 39.37
N LYS A 491 -3.99 38.59 40.54
CA LYS A 491 -3.75 37.16 40.83
C LYS A 491 -4.54 36.23 39.89
N SER A 492 -5.80 36.55 39.61
CA SER A 492 -6.65 35.77 38.69
C SER A 492 -6.10 35.82 37.26
N LEU A 493 -5.65 36.99 36.81
CA LEU A 493 -5.03 37.20 35.51
C LEU A 493 -3.72 36.41 35.37
N ASN A 494 -2.87 36.39 36.41
CA ASN A 494 -1.66 35.58 36.39
C ASN A 494 -1.96 34.08 36.30
N LYS A 495 -2.96 33.59 37.04
CA LYS A 495 -3.41 32.19 36.94
C LYS A 495 -3.98 31.87 35.55
N ALA A 496 -4.76 32.78 34.97
CA ALA A 496 -5.28 32.61 33.62
C ALA A 496 -4.14 32.56 32.58
N ASN A 497 -3.12 33.40 32.74
CA ASN A 497 -1.94 33.38 31.87
C ASN A 497 -1.13 32.08 32.03
N GLU A 498 -0.94 31.56 33.24
CA GLU A 498 -0.32 30.25 33.48
C GLU A 498 -1.11 29.12 32.79
N LEU A 499 -2.45 29.13 32.91
CA LEU A 499 -3.31 28.16 32.23
C LEU A 499 -3.21 28.28 30.70
N ILE A 500 -3.15 29.50 30.16
CA ILE A 500 -2.96 29.73 28.72
C ILE A 500 -1.60 29.18 28.26
N LEU A 501 -0.53 29.33 29.05
CA LEU A 501 0.77 28.74 28.74
C LEU A 501 0.70 27.21 28.73
N GLN A 502 0.07 26.60 29.74
CA GLN A 502 -0.14 25.15 29.79
C GLN A 502 -0.94 24.65 28.57
N LEU A 503 -2.01 25.35 28.18
CA LEU A 503 -2.81 25.01 27.00
C LEU A 503 -2.01 25.15 25.69
N LYS A 504 -1.09 26.13 25.61
CA LYS A 504 -0.19 26.27 24.45
C LYS A 504 0.82 25.12 24.37
N ASP A 505 1.34 24.68 25.51
CA ASP A 505 2.27 23.55 25.55
C ASP A 505 1.57 22.23 25.18
N THR A 506 0.34 22.01 25.66
CA THR A 506 -0.45 20.84 25.26
C THR A 506 -0.85 20.88 23.79
N ASP A 507 -1.24 22.04 23.24
CA ASP A 507 -1.48 22.20 21.79
C ASP A 507 -0.22 21.90 20.96
N LYS A 508 0.96 22.32 21.42
CA LYS A 508 2.24 21.98 20.78
C LYS A 508 2.50 20.48 20.79
N LEU A 509 2.25 19.79 21.91
CA LEU A 509 2.38 18.33 22.01
C LEU A 509 1.40 17.60 21.09
N TYR A 510 0.14 18.06 21.01
CA TYR A 510 -0.84 17.48 20.10
C TYR A 510 -0.47 17.70 18.63
N LYS A 511 0.02 18.88 18.26
CA LYS A 511 0.56 19.14 16.91
C LYS A 511 1.71 18.20 16.55
N GLN A 512 2.65 17.99 17.48
CA GLN A 512 3.74 17.01 17.28
C GLN A 512 3.21 15.58 17.12
N LYS A 513 2.20 15.19 17.91
CA LYS A 513 1.57 13.86 17.80
C LYS A 513 0.85 13.69 16.46
N ILE A 514 0.13 14.72 16.00
CA ILE A 514 -0.53 14.73 14.69
C ILE A 514 0.51 14.60 13.57
N GLU A 515 1.63 15.33 13.63
CA GLU A 515 2.71 15.20 12.64
C GLU A 515 3.31 13.79 12.62
N SER A 516 3.50 13.18 13.80
CA SER A 516 3.97 11.80 13.91
C SER A 516 2.98 10.80 13.29
N LEU A 517 1.68 10.95 13.56
CA LEU A 517 0.64 10.11 12.98
C LEU A 517 0.54 10.29 11.45
N HIS A 518 0.67 11.51 10.93
CA HIS A 518 0.73 11.75 9.49
C HIS A 518 1.92 11.06 8.83
N LYS A 519 3.10 11.07 9.47
CA LYS A 519 4.28 10.33 8.98
C LYS A 519 4.02 8.82 8.94
N GLN A 520 3.38 8.26 9.98
CA GLN A 520 3.01 6.84 10.02
C GLN A 520 1.98 6.49 8.95
N LEU A 521 0.96 7.34 8.76
CA LEU A 521 -0.06 7.17 7.72
C LEU A 521 0.57 7.18 6.32
N ALA A 522 1.46 8.14 6.04
CA ALA A 522 2.15 8.23 4.76
C ALA A 522 3.01 6.99 4.47
N LEU A 523 3.71 6.46 5.49
CA LEU A 523 4.46 5.20 5.36
C LEU A 523 3.52 4.01 5.08
N SER A 524 2.39 3.93 5.78
CA SER A 524 1.38 2.89 5.56
C SER A 524 0.82 2.93 4.14
N GLN A 525 0.41 4.12 3.67
CA GLN A 525 -0.09 4.32 2.31
C GLN A 525 0.94 3.95 1.24
N ASN A 526 2.22 4.26 1.47
CA ASN A 526 3.28 3.89 0.54
C ASN A 526 3.51 2.37 0.52
N ASN A 527 3.44 1.70 1.68
CA ASN A 527 3.50 0.24 1.76
C ASN A 527 2.30 -0.42 1.06
N GLU A 528 1.08 0.09 1.26
CA GLU A 528 -0.12 -0.39 0.58
C GLU A 528 0.03 -0.26 -0.94
N LYS A 529 0.49 0.90 -1.42
CA LYS A 529 0.76 1.11 -2.86
C LYS A 529 1.76 0.09 -3.41
N ARG A 530 2.87 -0.17 -2.69
CA ARG A 530 3.86 -1.19 -3.08
C ARG A 530 3.26 -2.60 -3.12
N LEU A 531 2.41 -2.95 -2.15
CA LEU A 531 1.72 -4.24 -2.12
C LEU A 531 0.76 -4.39 -3.30
N VAL A 532 -0.02 -3.34 -3.60
CA VAL A 532 -0.94 -3.31 -4.75
C VAL A 532 -0.18 -3.47 -6.06
N ASP A 533 0.93 -2.76 -6.24
CA ASP A 533 1.74 -2.84 -7.46
C ASP A 533 2.42 -4.21 -7.60
N SER A 534 2.91 -4.80 -6.50
CA SER A 534 3.42 -6.18 -6.47
C SER A 534 2.34 -7.20 -6.84
N ASN A 535 1.14 -7.05 -6.27
CA ASN A 535 0.00 -7.94 -6.56
C ASN A 535 -0.43 -7.83 -8.04
N LYS A 536 -0.47 -6.62 -8.61
CA LYS A 536 -0.70 -6.43 -10.05
C LYS A 536 0.34 -7.16 -10.91
N ALA A 537 1.62 -7.08 -10.55
CA ALA A 537 2.68 -7.78 -11.26
C ALA A 537 2.53 -9.31 -11.17
N ALA A 538 2.18 -9.83 -9.98
CA ALA A 538 1.89 -11.25 -9.78
C ALA A 538 0.68 -11.71 -10.61
N ASN A 539 -0.41 -10.94 -10.63
CA ASN A 539 -1.60 -11.23 -11.42
C ASN A 539 -1.33 -11.25 -12.93
N LEU A 540 -0.51 -10.32 -13.43
CA LEU A 540 -0.05 -10.34 -14.83
C LEU A 540 0.74 -11.62 -15.15
N LYS A 541 1.62 -12.06 -14.23
CA LYS A 541 2.37 -13.31 -14.38
C LYS A 541 1.45 -14.53 -14.40
N VAL A 542 0.46 -14.58 -13.50
CA VAL A 542 -0.55 -15.64 -13.46
C VAL A 542 -1.37 -15.66 -14.76
N MET A 543 -1.77 -14.50 -15.28
CA MET A 543 -2.51 -14.40 -16.55
C MET A 543 -1.68 -14.95 -17.72
N ASN A 544 -0.39 -14.61 -17.80
CA ASN A 544 0.52 -15.13 -18.83
C ASN A 544 0.70 -16.64 -18.72
N LEU A 545 0.91 -17.16 -17.50
CA LEU A 545 1.03 -18.61 -17.27
C LEU A 545 -0.26 -19.35 -17.63
N ASN A 546 -1.43 -18.80 -17.28
CA ASN A 546 -2.72 -19.38 -17.67
C ASN A 546 -2.90 -19.41 -19.19
N SER A 547 -2.48 -18.36 -19.90
CA SER A 547 -2.50 -18.37 -21.37
C SER A 547 -1.59 -19.47 -21.94
N GLU A 548 -0.43 -19.70 -21.34
CA GLU A 548 0.51 -20.73 -21.80
C GLU A 548 -0.01 -22.14 -21.51
N ILE A 549 -0.56 -22.36 -20.32
CA ILE A 549 -1.26 -23.61 -19.95
C ILE A 549 -2.39 -23.92 -20.93
N GLN A 550 -3.19 -22.91 -21.34
CA GLN A 550 -4.24 -23.11 -22.33
C GLN A 550 -3.69 -23.53 -23.70
N LYS A 551 -2.57 -22.97 -24.16
CA LYS A 551 -1.93 -23.40 -25.41
C LYS A 551 -1.41 -24.82 -25.30
N GLN A 552 -0.74 -25.16 -24.21
CA GLN A 552 -0.24 -26.51 -23.98
C GLN A 552 -1.36 -27.54 -23.91
N LYS A 553 -2.48 -27.22 -23.25
CA LYS A 553 -3.67 -28.09 -23.25
C LYS A 553 -4.20 -28.34 -24.66
N LYS A 554 -4.35 -27.30 -25.49
CA LYS A 554 -4.78 -27.47 -26.89
C LYS A 554 -3.84 -28.37 -27.68
N LEU A 555 -2.53 -28.22 -27.48
CA LEU A 555 -1.54 -29.07 -28.14
C LEU A 555 -1.63 -30.52 -27.65
N LEU A 556 -1.80 -30.73 -26.34
CA LEU A 556 -1.97 -32.05 -25.75
C LEU A 556 -3.25 -32.74 -26.28
N ASP A 557 -4.36 -32.02 -26.36
CA ASP A 557 -5.63 -32.53 -26.89
C ASP A 557 -5.46 -32.93 -28.36
N PHE A 558 -4.78 -32.11 -29.17
CA PHE A 558 -4.49 -32.41 -30.57
C PHE A 558 -3.61 -33.66 -30.74
N THR A 559 -2.51 -33.76 -29.98
CA THR A 559 -1.63 -34.94 -30.02
C THR A 559 -2.36 -36.19 -29.52
N SER A 560 -3.23 -36.06 -28.51
CA SER A 560 -4.07 -37.16 -28.01
C SER A 560 -5.04 -37.66 -29.09
N SER A 561 -5.68 -36.74 -29.83
CA SER A 561 -6.52 -37.10 -30.98
C SER A 561 -5.74 -37.84 -32.07
N GLN A 562 -4.57 -37.35 -32.47
CA GLN A 562 -3.73 -38.04 -33.45
C GLN A 562 -3.29 -39.44 -32.97
N LYS A 563 -2.93 -39.55 -31.69
CA LYS A 563 -2.59 -40.85 -31.08
C LYS A 563 -3.76 -41.83 -31.17
N ASN A 564 -4.98 -41.36 -30.91
CA ASN A 564 -6.17 -42.21 -30.99
C ASN A 564 -6.50 -42.62 -32.44
N GLU A 565 -6.31 -41.73 -33.41
CA GLU A 565 -6.44 -42.05 -34.84
C GLU A 565 -5.43 -43.14 -35.25
N LEU A 566 -4.15 -42.97 -34.92
CA LEU A 566 -3.11 -43.97 -35.19
C LEU A 566 -3.38 -45.31 -34.50
N ILE A 567 -3.90 -45.30 -33.27
CA ILE A 567 -4.32 -46.52 -32.57
C ILE A 567 -5.45 -47.21 -33.34
N ASN A 568 -6.44 -46.46 -33.82
CA ASN A 568 -7.54 -47.04 -34.60
C ASN A 568 -7.02 -47.67 -35.89
N GLU A 569 -6.17 -46.96 -36.64
CA GLU A 569 -5.53 -47.48 -37.86
C GLU A 569 -4.73 -48.77 -37.58
N LEU A 570 -3.95 -48.79 -36.50
CA LEU A 570 -3.20 -49.97 -36.08
C LEU A 570 -4.12 -51.14 -35.71
N THR A 571 -5.24 -50.87 -35.04
CA THR A 571 -6.21 -51.92 -34.70
C THR A 571 -6.91 -52.48 -35.94
N GLU A 572 -7.24 -51.64 -36.92
CA GLU A 572 -7.80 -52.08 -38.20
C GLU A 572 -6.80 -52.94 -38.99
N ALA A 573 -5.54 -52.48 -39.10
CA ALA A 573 -4.47 -53.21 -39.76
C ALA A 573 -4.23 -54.57 -39.10
N ASN A 574 -4.18 -54.62 -37.76
CA ASN A 574 -4.06 -55.88 -37.02
C ASN A 574 -5.27 -56.81 -37.23
N GLY A 575 -6.49 -56.25 -37.32
CA GLY A 575 -7.69 -57.01 -37.65
C GLY A 575 -7.61 -57.64 -39.05
N MET A 576 -7.16 -56.87 -40.04
CA MET A 576 -6.95 -57.37 -41.41
C MET A 576 -5.85 -58.43 -41.46
N LEU A 577 -4.73 -58.21 -40.77
CA LEU A 577 -3.63 -59.18 -40.68
C LEU A 577 -4.14 -60.50 -40.12
N LYS A 578 -4.88 -60.46 -39.02
CA LYS A 578 -5.45 -61.66 -38.38
C LYS A 578 -6.45 -62.39 -39.27
N SER A 579 -7.25 -61.64 -40.04
CA SER A 579 -8.13 -62.23 -41.07
C SER A 579 -7.32 -62.94 -42.14
N LYS A 580 -6.20 -62.38 -42.58
CA LYS A 580 -5.33 -62.97 -43.61
C LYS A 580 -4.58 -64.19 -43.08
N GLU A 581 -4.12 -64.16 -41.84
CA GLU A 581 -3.53 -65.32 -41.16
C GLU A 581 -4.51 -66.50 -41.12
N LEU A 582 -5.77 -66.27 -40.74
CA LEU A 582 -6.81 -67.31 -40.76
C LEU A 582 -7.10 -67.84 -42.18
N GLU A 583 -7.08 -66.96 -43.18
CA GLU A 583 -7.26 -67.36 -44.59
C GLU A 583 -6.10 -68.24 -45.08
N ILE A 584 -4.86 -67.91 -44.70
CA ILE A 584 -3.68 -68.72 -44.98
C ILE A 584 -3.78 -70.07 -44.27
N GLU A 585 -4.10 -70.09 -42.98
CA GLU A 585 -4.25 -71.34 -42.21
C GLU A 585 -5.34 -72.25 -42.82
N PHE A 586 -6.45 -71.66 -43.28
CA PHE A 586 -7.50 -72.39 -44.00
C PHE A 586 -6.96 -72.99 -45.31
N LYS A 587 -6.24 -72.19 -46.11
CA LYS A 587 -5.64 -72.65 -47.39
C LYS A 587 -4.56 -73.71 -47.19
N GLU A 588 -3.75 -73.60 -46.14
CA GLU A 588 -2.76 -74.61 -45.77
C GLU A 588 -3.43 -75.94 -45.39
N ASN A 589 -4.54 -75.89 -44.64
CA ASN A 589 -5.33 -77.08 -44.32
C ASN A 589 -5.96 -77.72 -45.58
N GLU A 590 -6.50 -76.90 -46.51
CA GLU A 590 -6.99 -77.38 -47.81
C GLU A 590 -5.86 -78.06 -48.60
N LEU A 591 -4.68 -77.45 -48.65
CA LEU A 591 -3.51 -78.02 -49.33
C LEU A 591 -3.06 -79.33 -48.69
N GLN A 592 -2.96 -79.40 -47.36
CA GLN A 592 -2.60 -80.63 -46.66
C GLN A 592 -3.60 -81.76 -46.91
N THR A 593 -4.89 -81.47 -46.92
CA THR A 593 -5.91 -82.49 -47.23
C THR A 593 -5.84 -82.94 -48.68
N ALA A 594 -5.54 -82.05 -49.63
CA ALA A 594 -5.30 -82.40 -51.02
C ALA A 594 -4.04 -83.28 -51.18
N LEU A 595 -2.92 -82.93 -50.53
CA LEU A 595 -1.70 -83.73 -50.52
C LEU A 595 -1.94 -85.13 -49.97
N LYS A 596 -2.60 -85.26 -48.81
CA LYS A 596 -2.97 -86.57 -48.24
C LYS A 596 -3.85 -87.41 -49.16
N LYS A 597 -4.74 -86.78 -49.94
CA LYS A 597 -5.54 -87.48 -50.95
C LYS A 597 -4.66 -87.95 -52.10
N ASN A 598 -3.71 -87.12 -52.53
CA ASN A 598 -2.78 -87.46 -53.61
C ASN A 598 -1.84 -88.60 -53.19
N GLU A 599 -1.29 -88.57 -51.98
CA GLU A 599 -0.51 -89.67 -51.40
C GLU A 599 -1.30 -90.99 -51.37
N LYS A 600 -2.58 -90.95 -50.97
CA LYS A 600 -3.46 -92.13 -51.01
C LYS A 600 -3.72 -92.64 -52.43
N LEU A 601 -3.83 -91.74 -53.40
CA LEU A 601 -3.96 -92.10 -54.82
C LEU A 601 -2.67 -92.73 -55.36
N GLU A 602 -1.50 -92.18 -55.00
CA GLU A 602 -0.20 -92.76 -55.34
C GLU A 602 0.00 -94.14 -54.68
N GLU A 603 -0.44 -94.32 -53.43
CA GLU A 603 -0.42 -95.61 -52.74
C GLU A 603 -1.38 -96.62 -53.41
N PHE A 604 -2.55 -96.17 -53.87
CA PHE A 604 -3.49 -97.00 -54.63
C PHE A 604 -2.89 -97.44 -55.98
N LEU A 605 -2.33 -96.49 -56.75
CA LEU A 605 -1.70 -96.75 -58.05
C LEU A 605 -0.44 -97.62 -57.94
N SER A 606 0.32 -97.51 -56.85
CA SER A 606 1.48 -98.39 -56.60
C SER A 606 1.08 -99.80 -56.21
N LYS A 607 0.00 -99.98 -55.41
CA LYS A 607 -0.59 -101.31 -55.15
C LYS A 607 -1.18 -101.95 -56.41
N GLU A 608 -1.81 -101.16 -57.28
CA GLU A 608 -2.35 -101.62 -58.56
C GLU A 608 -1.24 -102.00 -59.56
N ASN A 609 -0.15 -101.22 -59.61
CA ASN A 609 1.05 -101.57 -60.40
C ASN A 609 1.80 -102.81 -59.86
N TYR A 610 1.81 -103.03 -58.54
CA TYR A 610 2.39 -104.23 -57.94
C TYR A 610 1.59 -105.49 -58.29
N ASN A 611 0.25 -105.38 -58.40
CA ASN A 611 -0.62 -106.49 -58.81
C ASN A 611 -0.57 -106.84 -60.30
N MET A 612 -0.07 -105.95 -61.15
CA MET A 612 0.01 -106.17 -62.61
C MET A 612 1.34 -106.79 -63.09
N ASN A 613 2.35 -106.96 -62.23
CA ASN A 613 3.69 -107.40 -62.63
C ASN A 613 4.25 -108.58 -61.80
N LYS A 614 3.52 -109.70 -61.73
CA LYS A 614 4.16 -111.01 -61.48
C LYS A 614 3.38 -112.19 -62.10
N PRO A 615 4.06 -113.11 -62.83
CA PRO A 615 3.44 -114.26 -63.48
C PRO A 615 3.23 -115.48 -62.55
N SER A 616 2.26 -116.31 -62.94
CA SER A 616 1.66 -117.46 -62.27
C SER A 616 2.62 -118.57 -61.79
N SER A 617 2.44 -119.04 -60.54
CA SER A 617 2.43 -120.47 -60.17
C SER A 617 2.14 -120.67 -58.67
N LEU A 618 1.17 -121.54 -58.37
CA LEU A 618 0.90 -122.31 -57.14
C LEU A 618 1.19 -121.66 -55.77
N ALA A 619 0.13 -121.40 -55.02
CA ALA A 619 -0.26 -122.19 -53.83
C ALA A 619 -1.33 -121.44 -53.01
N THR A 620 -2.50 -122.08 -52.87
CA THR A 620 -3.35 -122.14 -51.67
C THR A 620 -3.29 -120.96 -50.69
N THR A 621 -4.41 -120.26 -50.51
CA THR A 621 -5.31 -120.44 -49.35
C THR A 621 -6.46 -119.43 -49.38
N ASN A 622 -7.65 -119.95 -49.05
CA ASN A 622 -8.77 -119.26 -48.41
C ASN A 622 -9.34 -118.05 -49.16
N ILE A 623 -10.21 -118.36 -50.13
CA ILE A 623 -11.26 -117.44 -50.54
C ILE A 623 -12.22 -117.36 -49.37
N ASP A 624 -12.18 -116.22 -48.67
CA ASP A 624 -13.04 -115.88 -47.54
C ASP A 624 -14.51 -115.88 -47.97
N GLU A 625 -15.14 -117.06 -47.93
CA GLU A 625 -16.60 -117.20 -47.91
C GLU A 625 -17.21 -116.42 -46.74
N ASP A 626 -16.42 -116.09 -45.72
CA ASP A 626 -16.81 -115.25 -44.58
C ASP A 626 -17.08 -113.79 -44.96
N SER A 627 -16.40 -113.20 -45.97
CA SER A 627 -16.63 -111.79 -46.34
C SER A 627 -17.94 -111.60 -47.12
N MET A 628 -18.29 -112.53 -48.02
CA MET A 628 -19.58 -112.54 -48.72
C MET A 628 -20.73 -112.98 -47.81
N ALA A 629 -20.49 -113.90 -46.86
CA ALA A 629 -21.47 -114.25 -45.84
C ALA A 629 -21.73 -113.09 -44.87
N GLU A 630 -20.70 -112.33 -44.48
CA GLU A 630 -20.83 -111.14 -43.62
C GLU A 630 -21.55 -109.99 -44.35
N GLU A 631 -21.27 -109.77 -45.63
CA GLU A 631 -22.02 -108.79 -46.44
C GLU A 631 -23.49 -109.20 -46.61
N LEU A 632 -23.78 -110.48 -46.89
CA LEU A 632 -25.16 -110.98 -46.96
C LEU A 632 -25.89 -110.91 -45.61
N GLU A 633 -25.19 -111.14 -44.49
CA GLU A 633 -25.78 -110.97 -43.16
C GLU A 633 -26.00 -109.49 -42.82
N ASN A 634 -25.09 -108.60 -43.22
CA ASN A 634 -25.28 -107.15 -43.13
C ASN A 634 -26.51 -106.69 -43.93
N PHE A 635 -26.70 -107.19 -45.16
CA PHE A 635 -27.92 -106.91 -45.94
C PHE A 635 -29.18 -107.49 -45.29
N ARG A 636 -29.11 -108.66 -44.65
CA ARG A 636 -30.24 -109.22 -43.88
C ARG A 636 -30.62 -108.33 -42.69
N THR A 637 -29.65 -107.80 -41.92
CA THR A 637 -29.96 -106.90 -40.79
C THR A 637 -30.56 -105.55 -41.24
N LEU A 638 -30.23 -105.10 -42.46
CA LEU A 638 -30.82 -103.92 -43.08
C LEU A 638 -32.30 -104.13 -43.45
N VAL A 639 -32.66 -105.27 -44.03
CA VAL A 639 -34.01 -105.50 -44.58
C VAL A 639 -34.97 -106.11 -43.56
N TYR A 640 -34.52 -107.04 -42.72
CA TYR A 640 -35.39 -107.73 -41.75
C TYR A 640 -35.59 -106.93 -40.46
N CYS A 641 -36.80 -106.97 -39.91
CA CYS A 641 -37.16 -106.34 -38.65
C CYS A 641 -36.25 -106.84 -37.52
N SER A 642 -35.55 -105.94 -36.83
CA SER A 642 -34.61 -106.30 -35.76
C SER A 642 -35.27 -106.89 -34.50
N LEU A 643 -36.60 -106.97 -34.44
CA LEU A 643 -37.33 -107.56 -33.31
C LEU A 643 -37.67 -109.02 -33.51
N CYS A 644 -38.06 -109.41 -34.73
CA CYS A 644 -38.43 -110.78 -35.04
C CYS A 644 -37.44 -111.48 -35.97
N SER A 645 -36.57 -110.73 -36.65
CA SER A 645 -35.61 -111.17 -37.69
C SER A 645 -36.24 -112.05 -38.78
N LYS A 646 -37.57 -111.95 -38.97
CA LYS A 646 -38.37 -112.80 -39.87
C LYS A 646 -39.12 -111.99 -40.90
N ASN A 647 -39.79 -110.92 -40.49
CA ASN A 647 -40.60 -110.08 -41.38
C ASN A 647 -39.76 -108.88 -41.84
N TRP A 648 -40.00 -108.41 -43.07
CA TRP A 648 -39.32 -107.22 -43.60
C TRP A 648 -39.75 -105.97 -42.83
N LYS A 649 -38.84 -105.00 -42.71
CA LYS A 649 -39.16 -103.68 -42.19
C LYS A 649 -40.17 -103.03 -43.14
N ASN A 650 -41.36 -102.72 -42.65
CA ASN A 650 -42.43 -102.11 -43.43
C ASN A 650 -43.25 -101.07 -42.64
N MET A 651 -42.80 -100.71 -41.44
CA MET A 651 -43.49 -99.76 -40.57
C MET A 651 -42.50 -98.90 -39.78
N ALA A 652 -42.53 -97.58 -40.03
CA ALA A 652 -41.71 -96.58 -39.35
C ALA A 652 -42.49 -95.91 -38.21
N ILE A 653 -41.82 -95.64 -37.10
CA ILE A 653 -42.37 -94.84 -35.99
C ILE A 653 -42.08 -93.36 -36.25
N ARG A 654 -43.10 -92.56 -36.58
CA ARG A 654 -42.95 -91.15 -37.00
C ARG A 654 -42.21 -90.27 -36.00
N THR A 655 -42.32 -90.54 -34.70
CA THR A 655 -41.68 -89.73 -33.64
C THR A 655 -40.17 -89.92 -33.55
N CYS A 656 -39.63 -91.01 -34.08
CA CYS A 656 -38.20 -91.30 -33.97
C CYS A 656 -37.54 -91.84 -35.24
N GLY A 657 -38.29 -92.12 -36.31
CA GLY A 657 -37.80 -92.57 -37.60
C GLY A 657 -37.33 -94.02 -37.67
N HIS A 658 -37.35 -94.78 -36.56
CA HIS A 658 -36.93 -96.19 -36.56
C HIS A 658 -37.99 -97.09 -37.23
N VAL A 659 -37.53 -98.05 -38.04
CA VAL A 659 -38.38 -98.92 -38.87
C VAL A 659 -38.31 -100.37 -38.40
N PHE A 660 -39.47 -100.98 -38.23
CA PHE A 660 -39.68 -102.38 -37.85
C PHE A 660 -40.74 -103.01 -38.77
N CYS A 661 -41.08 -104.29 -38.56
CA CYS A 661 -42.26 -104.86 -39.20
C CYS A 661 -43.55 -104.41 -38.48
N GLU A 662 -44.62 -104.33 -39.24
CA GLU A 662 -45.95 -103.96 -38.77
C GLU A 662 -46.44 -104.83 -37.61
N ASP A 663 -46.20 -106.13 -37.68
CA ASP A 663 -46.61 -107.08 -36.65
C ASP A 663 -45.96 -106.77 -35.29
N CYS A 664 -44.65 -106.53 -35.26
CA CYS A 664 -43.94 -106.25 -34.02
C CYS A 664 -44.33 -104.88 -33.44
N CYS A 665 -44.59 -103.88 -34.28
CA CYS A 665 -45.09 -102.57 -33.84
C CYS A 665 -46.50 -102.69 -33.22
N LYS A 666 -47.40 -103.43 -33.87
CA LYS A 666 -48.78 -103.66 -33.37
C LYS A 666 -48.80 -104.54 -32.12
N GLU A 667 -48.00 -105.59 -32.07
CA GLU A 667 -47.89 -106.49 -30.91
C GLU A 667 -47.41 -105.73 -29.66
N ARG A 668 -46.41 -104.85 -29.80
CA ARG A 668 -45.97 -103.99 -28.68
C ARG A 668 -47.05 -103.03 -28.21
N LEU A 669 -47.82 -102.43 -29.12
CA LEU A 669 -48.94 -101.56 -28.74
C LEU A 669 -50.05 -102.37 -28.03
N ALA A 670 -50.34 -103.58 -28.51
CA ALA A 670 -51.29 -104.50 -27.88
C ALA A 670 -50.83 -104.92 -26.47
N ALA A 671 -49.54 -105.22 -26.30
CA ALA A 671 -48.92 -105.51 -25.01
C ALA A 671 -48.71 -104.28 -24.09
N ARG A 672 -49.23 -103.10 -24.48
CA ARG A 672 -49.07 -101.80 -23.79
C ARG A 672 -47.60 -101.33 -23.64
N MET A 673 -46.67 -101.89 -24.41
CA MET A 673 -45.26 -101.49 -24.44
C MET A 673 -45.03 -100.32 -25.41
N ARG A 674 -45.55 -99.14 -25.03
CA ARG A 674 -45.58 -97.91 -25.86
C ARG A 674 -44.25 -97.15 -25.92
N LYS A 675 -43.11 -97.84 -26.08
CA LYS A 675 -41.77 -97.23 -26.24
C LYS A 675 -40.99 -97.93 -27.35
N CYS A 676 -40.33 -97.14 -28.20
CA CYS A 676 -39.53 -97.63 -29.32
C CYS A 676 -38.39 -98.54 -28.80
N PRO A 677 -38.24 -99.77 -29.31
CA PRO A 677 -37.19 -100.69 -28.86
C PRO A 677 -35.76 -100.14 -29.00
N THR A 678 -35.51 -99.30 -30.00
CA THR A 678 -34.15 -98.82 -30.29
C THR A 678 -33.78 -97.57 -29.47
N CYS A 679 -34.70 -96.63 -29.31
CA CYS A 679 -34.40 -95.33 -28.68
C CYS A 679 -35.25 -94.98 -27.45
N ASN A 680 -36.13 -95.89 -27.02
CA ASN A 680 -37.03 -95.74 -25.86
C ASN A 680 -37.99 -94.53 -25.89
N LYS A 681 -38.07 -93.79 -27.01
CA LYS A 681 -39.05 -92.72 -27.19
C LYS A 681 -40.48 -93.29 -27.19
N PRO A 682 -41.43 -92.67 -26.48
CA PRO A 682 -42.80 -93.14 -26.44
C PRO A 682 -43.48 -92.99 -27.81
N PHE A 683 -44.33 -93.94 -28.17
CA PHE A 683 -45.12 -93.89 -29.41
C PHE A 683 -46.52 -94.48 -29.23
N SER A 684 -47.47 -94.00 -30.02
CA SER A 684 -48.87 -94.45 -30.01
C SER A 684 -49.26 -95.09 -31.35
N SER A 685 -50.48 -95.64 -31.44
CA SER A 685 -51.02 -96.20 -32.68
C SER A 685 -51.04 -95.20 -33.84
N ASN A 686 -51.22 -93.91 -33.54
CA ASN A 686 -51.26 -92.85 -34.56
C ASN A 686 -49.87 -92.50 -35.11
N ASP A 687 -48.80 -92.98 -34.47
CA ASP A 687 -47.41 -92.70 -34.84
C ASP A 687 -46.78 -93.79 -35.70
N LEU A 688 -47.54 -94.84 -36.02
CA LEU A 688 -47.14 -95.91 -36.93
C LEU A 688 -47.46 -95.52 -38.37
N LEU A 689 -46.43 -95.43 -39.20
CA LEU A 689 -46.52 -95.14 -40.63
C LEU A 689 -46.05 -96.36 -41.41
N MET A 690 -46.88 -96.89 -42.30
CA MET A 690 -46.47 -97.95 -43.23
C MET A 690 -45.50 -97.38 -44.26
N VAL A 691 -44.37 -98.06 -44.47
CA VAL A 691 -43.31 -97.66 -45.41
C VAL A 691 -42.98 -98.86 -46.28
N HIS A 692 -42.83 -98.63 -47.59
CA HIS A 692 -42.35 -99.64 -48.53
C HIS A 692 -40.85 -99.44 -48.72
N LEU A 693 -40.05 -100.43 -48.34
CA LEU A 693 -38.58 -100.45 -48.39
C LEU A 693 -38.07 -101.21 -49.61
#